data_AF-A0A351FS10-F1
#
_entry.id   AF-A0A351FS10-F1
#
_cell.length_a   1.000
_cell.length_b   1.000
_cell.length_c   1.000
_cell.angle_alpha   90.00
_cell.angle_beta   90.00
_cell.angle_gamma   90.00
#
_symmetry.space_group_name_H-M   'P 1'
#
loop_
_entity.id
_entity.type
_entity.pdbx_description
1 polymer ?
#
loop_
_entity_poly.entity_id
_entity_poly.type
_entity_poly.pdbx_seq_one_letter_code
_entity_poly.pdbx_strand_id
1 'polypeptide(L)'
;VPVAVQGGSMRSWTGEPFGGSQLIPVCFCTGGSMVLRSLLVGTMFCSAIVSAAVAQTPAVRHVFQDDFQRGHNYLTQGVEGTGWNGFLGKGAGETADRIEAADGQLFLQSTKGRYQEGWDPLGPLLYREVTGDFRATVRVVDYESLSFNNCGIMARAATLPAAGEGEDWVSVDYFPIYGGIYARMADNHRRSEKGSNGQGKRADKYLQLELIGNRFHLRHSPDGKDWQELPASPLIRNDLVNVPLQVGLFQATYSANQGQVSFANFELVQFPPVRVARCQAPKDGAENQAPNVTLSWIPGHRAGQHDLYLGTDKQQVANATRADVHVYRGRRPATEVEATLTGLEDGREYYWRVDAIDGEDTQRGKVWKFTVIDRQLADFEQYKVSTEVAKDWAVQGPGLVTLLQGDAKSGEQALRLALPQDANNEACETLLTFAESQDWYSSRFGFRSLSLLVRTAAPEAIEQLYLVFEEDDWETTRTIVPYNGALADLPRARWVRWAIDLQALVQQNPAFRLERVKRVGVGFVPAKREQSVLCAVDVDDLVLDYQRPTEEGAWPLYVDPLRFVTPVPFPQVTVTGGLWKERLHVNRTVSLPHVWRRCEASTKANGEDSKRLENFRIAAGQLQGKFTGIYFNDSDVYKILEGTAYSLRNHPDAKLQAYADQVIDWIAAAQWPDGYLFTSYSIPEKRPQARWTNVGGQHELYCAGHLIEAGVAYAEATGKRKLLDVAIRFADLICGTFGPGKREAAPGHQEIELALIRLYRLTGKDKYLQTAQFFIDQRGRGETRRLYGTYSQDHLPFVEQETGVGHSVRAGYLFCAATDIVREKHDEAYAAALQRLWHNIVNKKTYLTGGVGQPGGPEGFAGDYELDSNCYAETCSGIAFAMWNARLHQLTGDAKYVDWTERIFFNNMLGSLSAAGDCHYYTNPLVTGGRERWQWPGHDCACCPSNLVRVISSIGGYWYSHSRTAILVNHYAANRANIPLGDQHVTLVQETNYPWEEEVLLRVGPQQPAEFTLKLRIPGWARNQPLPGNLYRYLDDTPVHVTVTVNGEPVEAELDRGYLPIRRRWQAGDVVRLHLPMKPRRVITHPNALANRGLVAVERGPIVYCAEFKDNAIDVGQLHLGDDESLQPVSDPSFFGGAVTLESQRGL
;
A
#
# COMPACT_ATOMS: atom_id res chain seq x y z
N VAL A 1 20.55 24.48 -37.49
CA VAL A 1 20.27 25.26 -38.71
C VAL A 1 19.29 26.35 -38.28
N PRO A 2 19.59 27.65 -38.46
CA PRO A 2 20.02 28.21 -39.72
C PRO A 2 21.52 28.48 -39.76
N VAL A 3 22.07 27.97 -40.85
CA VAL A 3 23.40 28.25 -41.35
C VAL A 3 23.26 29.43 -42.32
N ALA A 4 24.05 30.48 -42.10
CA ALA A 4 24.66 31.31 -43.13
C ALA A 4 25.81 32.07 -42.42
N VAL A 5 27.07 31.58 -42.40
CA VAL A 5 28.08 31.58 -43.51
C VAL A 5 28.24 33.02 -44.00
N GLN A 6 29.38 33.71 -43.95
CA GLN A 6 30.83 33.44 -43.92
C GLN A 6 31.43 34.79 -43.44
N GLY A 7 32.62 34.95 -42.87
CA GLY A 7 33.85 34.17 -42.83
C GLY A 7 34.94 35.13 -42.32
N GLY A 8 36.03 34.59 -41.78
CA GLY A 8 37.16 35.42 -41.35
C GLY A 8 38.05 34.76 -40.31
N SER A 9 38.99 33.95 -40.81
CA SER A 9 40.22 33.46 -40.16
C SER A 9 40.99 34.57 -39.39
N MET A 10 41.91 34.36 -38.44
CA MET A 10 42.71 33.23 -37.96
C MET A 10 43.52 33.74 -36.74
N ARG A 11 43.85 32.85 -35.79
CA ARG A 11 44.96 32.94 -34.79
C ARG A 11 44.80 34.03 -33.70
N SER A 12 45.16 33.87 -32.43
CA SER A 12 45.94 32.88 -31.69
C SER A 12 45.75 33.12 -30.18
N TRP A 13 45.71 32.04 -29.42
CA TRP A 13 46.32 31.78 -28.10
C TRP A 13 46.64 32.91 -27.08
N THR A 14 46.39 32.52 -25.83
CA THR A 14 46.99 32.91 -24.52
C THR A 14 46.41 34.08 -23.72
N GLY A 15 46.11 33.78 -22.45
CA GLY A 15 46.45 34.65 -21.32
C GLY A 15 45.28 35.20 -20.50
N GLU A 16 44.93 34.52 -19.40
CA GLU A 16 44.54 35.23 -18.17
C GLU A 16 45.77 36.01 -17.64
N PRO A 17 45.63 37.17 -16.94
CA PRO A 17 44.99 37.19 -15.61
C PRO A 17 44.39 38.52 -15.08
N PHE A 18 43.77 38.41 -13.89
CA PHE A 18 43.56 39.40 -12.80
C PHE A 18 42.86 40.77 -13.04
N GLY A 19 41.76 40.96 -12.29
CA GLY A 19 41.53 42.13 -11.44
C GLY A 19 40.82 43.34 -12.06
N GLY A 20 39.62 43.66 -11.56
CA GLY A 20 38.98 44.95 -11.87
C GLY A 20 37.50 45.02 -11.52
N SER A 21 37.22 45.57 -10.33
CA SER A 21 35.93 46.03 -9.84
C SER A 21 35.31 47.16 -10.67
N GLN A 22 34.00 47.10 -10.98
CA GLN A 22 33.11 48.27 -11.07
C GLN A 22 31.66 47.92 -10.68
N LEU A 23 31.11 48.76 -9.81
CA LEU A 23 29.74 48.83 -9.28
C LEU A 23 28.89 49.83 -10.09
N ILE A 24 27.59 49.56 -10.25
CA ILE A 24 26.46 50.52 -10.44
C ILE A 24 25.19 49.81 -9.89
N PRO A 25 24.16 50.44 -9.24
CA PRO A 25 23.80 51.88 -9.09
C PRO A 25 23.70 52.36 -7.60
N VAL A 26 23.97 53.64 -7.24
CA VAL A 26 23.14 54.89 -7.28
C VAL A 26 21.83 54.78 -6.45
N CYS A 27 21.85 55.14 -5.14
CA CYS A 27 21.55 56.45 -4.48
C CYS A 27 20.07 56.55 -4.00
N PHE A 28 19.63 57.04 -2.84
CA PHE A 28 20.05 58.11 -1.90
C PHE A 28 19.46 57.80 -0.49
N CYS A 29 20.27 57.88 0.58
CA CYS A 29 20.21 58.82 1.73
C CYS A 29 19.13 58.63 2.82
N THR A 30 19.36 58.90 4.11
CA THR A 30 20.54 59.09 4.99
C THR A 30 20.01 59.28 6.42
N GLY A 31 20.83 58.96 7.41
CA GLY A 31 20.78 59.55 8.76
C GLY A 31 20.75 58.48 9.84
N GLY A 32 21.81 58.15 10.59
CA GLY A 32 23.07 58.84 10.80
C GLY A 32 23.32 58.91 12.31
N SER A 33 24.23 58.08 12.82
CA SER A 33 25.39 58.48 13.64
C SER A 33 25.89 57.32 14.50
N MET A 34 27.16 56.99 14.26
CA MET A 34 28.08 56.25 15.12
C MET A 34 28.17 56.85 16.53
N VAL A 35 28.63 56.05 17.51
CA VAL A 35 29.98 56.16 18.10
C VAL A 35 30.24 54.93 19.00
N LEU A 36 31.35 54.25 18.72
CA LEU A 36 32.01 53.28 19.59
C LEU A 36 33.14 54.02 20.34
N ARG A 37 33.28 53.84 21.67
CA ARG A 37 34.57 53.69 22.39
C ARG A 37 34.41 53.61 23.94
N SER A 38 34.84 52.46 24.46
CA SER A 38 35.84 52.27 25.53
C SER A 38 35.57 52.58 27.02
N LEU A 39 35.68 51.49 27.80
CA LEU A 39 36.40 51.29 29.08
C LEU A 39 35.89 51.88 30.42
N LEU A 40 35.40 50.93 31.25
CA LEU A 40 35.89 50.54 32.59
C LEU A 40 35.52 51.33 33.88
N VAL A 41 35.12 50.51 34.87
CA VAL A 41 35.16 50.65 36.35
C VAL A 41 33.83 50.98 37.08
N GLY A 42 33.35 50.00 37.86
CA GLY A 42 33.07 50.25 39.28
C GLY A 42 31.62 50.21 39.80
N THR A 43 31.19 48.99 40.17
CA THR A 43 30.39 48.65 41.38
C THR A 43 28.95 49.17 41.60
N MET A 44 28.06 48.17 41.72
CA MET A 44 27.07 47.92 42.81
C MET A 44 25.55 48.09 42.54
N PHE A 45 24.85 46.94 42.72
CA PHE A 45 23.46 46.69 43.16
C PHE A 45 22.27 47.05 42.24
N CYS A 46 21.62 46.02 41.63
CA CYS A 46 20.43 45.32 42.15
C CYS A 46 19.73 44.43 41.09
N SER A 47 19.67 43.13 41.40
CA SER A 47 18.63 42.10 41.14
C SER A 47 17.48 42.47 40.17
N ALA A 48 17.19 41.77 39.07
CA ALA A 48 16.68 40.40 38.87
C ALA A 48 15.71 40.54 37.66
N ILE A 49 15.81 39.78 36.56
CA ILE A 49 15.08 38.54 36.29
C ILE A 49 15.54 38.12 34.88
N VAL A 50 15.93 36.86 34.70
CA VAL A 50 15.71 35.93 33.57
C VAL A 50 16.76 34.83 33.75
N SER A 51 16.34 33.67 34.24
CA SER A 51 17.10 32.43 34.05
C SER A 51 16.27 31.54 33.14
N ALA A 52 16.68 31.51 31.88
CA ALA A 52 16.21 30.53 30.92
C ALA A 52 16.62 29.13 31.40
N ALA A 53 15.66 28.20 31.39
CA ALA A 53 15.93 26.79 31.54
C ALA A 53 16.64 26.29 30.28
N VAL A 54 17.97 26.33 30.28
CA VAL A 54 18.78 25.57 29.33
C VAL A 54 18.69 24.10 29.75
N ALA A 55 18.11 23.26 28.90
CA ALA A 55 18.25 21.82 29.03
C ALA A 55 19.75 21.49 28.91
N GLN A 56 20.40 21.16 30.03
CA GLN A 56 21.76 20.65 30.00
C GLN A 56 21.74 19.31 29.24
N THR A 57 22.34 19.30 28.05
CA THR A 57 22.77 18.06 27.40
C THR A 57 23.68 17.32 28.39
N PRO A 58 23.45 16.03 28.65
CA PRO A 58 24.36 15.26 29.50
C PRO A 58 25.76 15.35 28.88
N ALA A 59 26.76 15.67 29.70
CA ALA A 59 28.13 15.82 29.25
C ALA A 59 28.59 14.54 28.53
N VAL A 60 28.95 14.66 27.26
CA VAL A 60 29.46 13.54 26.45
C VAL A 60 30.73 13.01 27.11
N ARG A 61 30.78 11.70 27.37
CA ARG A 61 31.90 11.10 28.11
C ARG A 61 33.02 10.65 27.18
N HIS A 62 32.68 10.17 25.99
CA HIS A 62 33.64 9.69 25.01
C HIS A 62 33.06 9.78 23.59
N VAL A 63 33.83 10.33 22.65
CA VAL A 63 33.53 10.36 21.21
C VAL A 63 34.65 9.61 20.50
N PHE A 64 34.27 8.61 19.71
CA PHE A 64 35.19 7.95 18.77
C PHE A 64 34.74 8.29 17.35
N GLN A 65 35.67 8.79 16.53
CA GLN A 65 35.44 9.11 15.13
C GLN A 65 36.54 8.46 14.29
N ASP A 66 36.15 7.89 13.16
CA ASP A 66 37.07 7.36 12.16
C ASP A 66 36.59 7.78 10.76
N ASP A 67 37.44 8.55 10.08
CA ASP A 67 37.25 9.01 8.71
C ASP A 67 37.96 8.10 7.69
N PHE A 68 38.63 7.04 8.17
CA PHE A 68 39.33 6.03 7.39
C PHE A 68 40.42 6.61 6.45
N GLN A 69 41.00 7.77 6.80
CA GLN A 69 42.10 8.37 6.03
C GLN A 69 43.42 7.60 6.17
N ARG A 70 43.63 6.94 7.32
CA ARG A 70 44.81 6.12 7.55
C ARG A 70 44.61 4.74 6.93
N GLY A 71 45.35 4.46 5.86
CA GLY A 71 45.37 3.15 5.21
C GLY A 71 45.67 2.02 6.20
N HIS A 72 44.79 1.02 6.31
CA HIS A 72 44.93 -0.11 7.24
C HIS A 72 44.16 -1.35 6.78
N ASN A 73 44.81 -2.51 6.75
CA ASN A 73 44.19 -3.78 6.38
C ASN A 73 43.97 -4.65 7.63
N TYR A 74 42.73 -4.69 8.11
CA TYR A 74 42.40 -5.32 9.39
C TYR A 74 42.58 -6.85 9.38
N LEU A 75 42.36 -7.51 8.23
CA LEU A 75 42.52 -8.96 8.11
C LEU A 75 43.98 -9.42 8.27
N THR A 76 44.94 -8.57 7.88
CA THR A 76 46.39 -8.90 7.93
C THR A 76 47.11 -8.23 9.09
N GLN A 77 46.70 -7.02 9.48
CA GLN A 77 47.40 -6.18 10.48
C GLN A 77 46.70 -6.13 11.84
N GLY A 78 45.48 -6.68 11.98
CA GLY A 78 44.73 -6.59 13.23
C GLY A 78 44.13 -5.20 13.47
N VAL A 79 43.77 -4.89 14.73
CA VAL A 79 43.23 -3.57 15.13
C VAL A 79 44.23 -2.68 15.86
N GLU A 80 45.47 -3.13 16.03
CA GLU A 80 46.48 -2.41 16.81
C GLU A 80 46.74 -1.02 16.22
N GLY A 81 46.67 0.02 17.06
CA GLY A 81 46.91 1.41 16.66
C GLY A 81 45.80 2.07 15.82
N THR A 82 44.63 1.42 15.66
CA THR A 82 43.47 1.95 14.91
C THR A 82 42.38 2.57 15.78
N GLY A 83 42.37 2.27 17.08
CA GLY A 83 41.31 2.72 18.01
C GLY A 83 40.06 1.83 18.01
N TRP A 84 39.96 0.85 17.11
CA TRP A 84 38.95 -0.21 17.13
C TRP A 84 39.31 -1.29 18.15
N ASN A 85 38.30 -1.98 18.70
CA ASN A 85 38.51 -3.03 19.71
C ASN A 85 38.66 -4.43 19.09
N GLY A 86 38.05 -4.69 17.94
CA GLY A 86 38.14 -5.99 17.26
C GLY A 86 37.40 -6.01 15.92
N PHE A 87 37.48 -7.15 15.23
CA PHE A 87 36.68 -7.46 14.04
C PHE A 87 36.30 -8.95 13.98
N LEU A 88 35.25 -9.25 13.22
CA LEU A 88 34.89 -10.59 12.73
C LEU A 88 35.13 -10.64 11.22
N GLY A 89 35.61 -11.77 10.69
CA GLY A 89 35.85 -11.95 9.26
C GLY A 89 37.00 -12.89 8.89
N LYS A 90 37.83 -13.29 9.85
CA LYS A 90 38.94 -14.23 9.70
C LYS A 90 38.86 -15.38 10.71
N GLY A 91 38.38 -16.54 10.26
CA GLY A 91 38.27 -17.73 11.12
C GLY A 91 37.42 -18.84 10.51
N ALA A 92 37.25 -19.95 11.22
CA ALA A 92 36.33 -21.00 10.82
C ALA A 92 34.89 -20.47 10.89
N GLY A 93 34.17 -20.49 9.76
CA GLY A 93 32.80 -19.95 9.68
C GLY A 93 32.73 -18.44 9.44
N GLU A 94 33.81 -17.77 9.04
CA GLU A 94 33.82 -16.35 8.65
C GLU A 94 34.24 -16.22 7.18
N THR A 95 33.65 -15.27 6.45
CA THR A 95 33.80 -15.16 4.98
C THR A 95 34.21 -13.77 4.51
N ALA A 96 34.92 -12.99 5.33
CA ALA A 96 35.37 -11.68 4.87
C ALA A 96 36.49 -11.85 3.82
N ASP A 97 36.24 -11.31 2.63
CA ASP A 97 37.23 -11.20 1.57
C ASP A 97 38.10 -9.93 1.78
N ARG A 98 37.53 -8.90 2.41
CA ARG A 98 38.21 -7.61 2.68
C ARG A 98 37.62 -6.89 3.88
N ILE A 99 38.52 -6.37 4.73
CA ILE A 99 38.24 -5.36 5.77
C ILE A 99 39.40 -4.38 5.71
N GLU A 100 39.22 -3.25 5.03
CA GLU A 100 40.31 -2.33 4.72
C GLU A 100 39.86 -0.87 4.75
N ALA A 101 40.58 -0.03 5.50
CA ALA A 101 40.48 1.42 5.42
C ALA A 101 41.45 1.93 4.34
N ALA A 102 40.96 2.68 3.37
CA ALA A 102 41.75 3.32 2.33
C ALA A 102 40.97 4.50 1.71
N ASP A 103 41.68 5.55 1.27
CA ASP A 103 41.09 6.69 0.54
C ASP A 103 39.88 7.34 1.25
N GLY A 104 39.92 7.42 2.58
CA GLY A 104 38.84 8.00 3.39
C GLY A 104 37.59 7.12 3.48
N GLN A 105 37.71 5.82 3.20
CA GLN A 105 36.60 4.86 3.25
C GLN A 105 37.01 3.55 3.90
N LEU A 106 36.06 2.89 4.57
CA LEU A 106 36.17 1.50 5.01
C LEU A 106 35.48 0.59 3.99
N PHE A 107 36.24 -0.29 3.35
CA PHE A 107 35.73 -1.30 2.43
C PHE A 107 35.50 -2.63 3.15
N LEU A 108 34.28 -3.14 3.07
CA LEU A 108 33.91 -4.47 3.54
C LEU A 108 33.45 -5.33 2.35
N GLN A 109 34.00 -6.53 2.23
CA GLN A 109 33.64 -7.49 1.20
C GLN A 109 33.49 -8.90 1.78
N SER A 110 32.53 -9.65 1.25
CA SER A 110 32.39 -11.08 1.55
C SER A 110 31.67 -11.84 0.44
N THR A 111 31.88 -13.15 0.43
CA THR A 111 31.16 -14.11 -0.40
C THR A 111 30.44 -15.11 0.51
N LYS A 112 29.13 -15.31 0.31
CA LYS A 112 28.27 -16.17 1.17
C LYS A 112 28.24 -15.79 2.67
N GLY A 113 28.52 -14.53 3.01
CA GLY A 113 28.36 -14.02 4.37
C GLY A 113 26.89 -13.84 4.74
N ARG A 114 26.42 -14.43 5.84
CA ARG A 114 25.04 -14.29 6.33
C ARG A 114 25.04 -14.14 7.84
N TYR A 115 24.28 -13.16 8.31
CA TYR A 115 23.92 -13.02 9.71
C TYR A 115 22.53 -13.64 9.94
N GLN A 116 22.42 -14.97 9.83
CA GLN A 116 21.16 -15.74 9.93
C GLN A 116 21.30 -16.93 10.90
N GLU A 117 20.17 -17.45 11.40
CA GLU A 117 20.03 -18.44 12.49
C GLU A 117 21.16 -19.51 12.54
N GLY A 118 21.82 -19.65 13.70
CA GLY A 118 22.65 -20.80 14.10
C GLY A 118 23.54 -21.44 13.03
N TRP A 119 24.64 -20.77 12.63
CA TRP A 119 25.77 -21.30 11.83
C TRP A 119 25.70 -21.14 10.30
N ASP A 120 25.39 -19.95 9.81
CA ASP A 120 25.82 -19.53 8.47
C ASP A 120 27.17 -18.78 8.54
N PRO A 121 27.96 -18.71 7.45
CA PRO A 121 29.25 -18.04 7.49
C PRO A 121 29.07 -16.55 7.80
N LEU A 122 29.72 -16.00 8.82
CA LEU A 122 29.59 -14.58 9.15
C LEU A 122 30.35 -13.72 8.15
N GLY A 123 29.68 -12.68 7.64
CA GLY A 123 30.35 -11.61 6.90
C GLY A 123 31.18 -10.71 7.83
N PRO A 124 31.95 -9.75 7.29
CA PRO A 124 32.80 -8.87 8.11
C PRO A 124 32.00 -8.00 9.09
N LEU A 125 32.54 -7.77 10.29
CA LEU A 125 32.11 -6.75 11.26
C LEU A 125 33.35 -6.11 11.91
N LEU A 126 33.51 -4.79 11.82
CA LEU A 126 34.54 -4.03 12.54
C LEU A 126 33.89 -3.25 13.68
N TYR A 127 34.33 -3.41 14.95
CA TYR A 127 33.57 -2.96 16.12
C TYR A 127 34.39 -2.35 17.27
N ARG A 128 33.69 -1.55 18.09
CA ARG A 128 34.12 -1.10 19.41
C ARG A 128 33.24 -1.69 20.51
N GLU A 129 33.81 -1.89 21.69
CA GLU A 129 33.05 -2.35 22.85
C GLU A 129 32.51 -1.16 23.64
N VAL A 130 31.20 -1.18 23.93
CA VAL A 130 30.48 -0.10 24.61
C VAL A 130 29.53 -0.69 25.65
N THR A 131 29.29 0.02 26.75
CA THR A 131 28.29 -0.37 27.76
C THR A 131 27.43 0.84 28.11
N GLY A 132 26.10 0.65 28.11
CA GLY A 132 25.13 1.73 28.33
C GLY A 132 24.75 2.50 27.07
N ASP A 133 24.12 3.67 27.26
CA ASP A 133 23.56 4.48 26.17
C ASP A 133 24.66 4.95 25.19
N PHE A 134 24.41 4.78 23.89
CA PHE A 134 25.33 5.18 22.83
C PHE A 134 24.57 5.65 21.59
N ARG A 135 25.25 6.40 20.72
CA ARG A 135 24.79 6.71 19.36
C ARG A 135 25.92 6.46 18.38
N ALA A 136 25.67 5.60 17.41
CA ALA A 136 26.56 5.33 16.29
C ALA A 136 25.95 5.89 15.00
N THR A 137 26.76 6.57 14.17
CA THR A 137 26.36 7.04 12.85
C THR A 137 27.40 6.67 11.80
N VAL A 138 26.96 6.49 10.56
CA VAL A 138 27.85 6.26 9.42
C VAL A 138 27.19 6.73 8.13
N ARG A 139 28.00 7.03 7.11
CA ARG A 139 27.55 7.16 5.72
C ARG A 139 27.94 5.93 4.91
N VAL A 140 26.99 5.29 4.26
CA VAL A 140 27.22 4.34 3.16
C VAL A 140 27.64 5.14 1.93
N VAL A 141 28.84 4.89 1.41
CA VAL A 141 29.38 5.60 0.23
C VAL A 141 29.03 4.82 -1.03
N ASP A 142 29.48 3.56 -1.11
CA ASP A 142 29.21 2.68 -2.24
C ASP A 142 28.56 1.37 -1.80
N TYR A 143 27.75 0.78 -2.68
CA TYR A 143 26.98 -0.42 -2.42
C TYR A 143 26.73 -1.21 -3.72
N GLU A 144 27.22 -2.44 -3.76
CA GLU A 144 26.98 -3.41 -4.83
C GLU A 144 25.64 -4.12 -4.57
N SER A 145 24.72 -4.11 -5.55
CA SER A 145 23.33 -4.57 -5.39
C SER A 145 22.99 -5.93 -6.00
N LEU A 146 23.79 -6.43 -6.94
CA LEU A 146 23.52 -7.65 -7.71
C LEU A 146 23.75 -8.92 -6.89
N SER A 147 24.56 -8.86 -5.83
CA SER A 147 24.96 -10.04 -5.06
C SER A 147 24.08 -10.36 -3.86
N PHE A 148 22.89 -9.76 -3.73
CA PHE A 148 22.04 -9.87 -2.53
C PHE A 148 22.83 -9.50 -1.28
N ASN A 149 23.36 -8.29 -1.26
CA ASN A 149 24.31 -7.78 -0.27
C ASN A 149 23.59 -6.90 0.75
N ASN A 150 23.89 -6.94 2.05
CA ASN A 150 23.41 -5.95 3.02
C ASN A 150 24.57 -5.45 3.88
N CYS A 151 24.41 -4.27 4.44
CA CYS A 151 25.42 -3.69 5.32
C CYS A 151 24.79 -2.72 6.30
N GLY A 152 25.57 -2.20 7.26
CA GLY A 152 25.13 -1.07 8.07
C GLY A 152 25.78 -1.06 9.44
N ILE A 153 25.03 -0.60 10.44
CA ILE A 153 25.49 -0.53 11.83
C ILE A 153 24.85 -1.69 12.62
N MET A 154 25.66 -2.41 13.38
CA MET A 154 25.21 -3.48 14.28
C MET A 154 25.68 -3.21 15.70
N ALA A 155 24.81 -3.47 16.68
CA ALA A 155 25.13 -3.59 18.09
C ALA A 155 24.85 -5.02 18.54
N ARG A 156 25.88 -5.71 19.00
CA ARG A 156 25.89 -7.16 19.21
C ARG A 156 26.38 -7.50 20.61
N ALA A 157 25.61 -8.25 21.38
CA ALA A 157 26.08 -8.89 22.61
C ALA A 157 26.79 -10.20 22.26
N ALA A 158 28.05 -10.32 22.67
CA ALA A 158 28.86 -11.49 22.39
C ALA A 158 28.84 -12.51 23.52
N THR A 159 28.66 -13.78 23.16
CA THR A 159 28.94 -14.96 23.99
C THR A 159 30.33 -15.48 23.62
N LEU A 160 31.26 -15.61 24.57
CA LEU A 160 32.63 -16.09 24.30
C LEU A 160 33.00 -17.27 25.21
N PRO A 161 33.69 -18.32 24.69
CA PRO A 161 35.15 -18.19 24.45
C PRO A 161 35.76 -18.39 23.04
N ALA A 162 35.16 -19.11 22.09
CA ALA A 162 35.61 -19.18 20.68
C ALA A 162 34.45 -19.65 19.77
N ALA A 163 33.46 -18.76 19.65
CA ALA A 163 32.32 -18.73 18.73
C ALA A 163 31.46 -20.01 18.54
N GLY A 164 30.43 -20.15 19.38
CA GLY A 164 29.23 -21.00 19.21
C GLY A 164 28.33 -20.93 20.47
N GLU A 165 27.05 -21.34 20.54
CA GLU A 165 25.91 -21.01 19.67
C GLU A 165 25.19 -19.77 20.23
N GLY A 166 24.72 -18.85 19.35
CA GLY A 166 23.70 -17.82 19.66
C GLY A 166 24.19 -16.45 20.09
N GLU A 167 23.88 -15.44 19.29
CA GLU A 167 24.21 -14.03 19.54
C GLU A 167 22.96 -13.17 19.44
N ASP A 168 22.86 -12.21 20.36
CA ASP A 168 21.81 -11.21 20.37
C ASP A 168 22.34 -9.93 19.76
N TRP A 169 21.67 -9.44 18.74
CA TRP A 169 22.08 -8.19 18.08
C TRP A 169 20.89 -7.39 17.59
N VAL A 170 21.12 -6.10 17.41
CA VAL A 170 20.22 -5.15 16.74
C VAL A 170 21.01 -4.44 15.65
N SER A 171 20.42 -4.25 14.48
CA SER A 171 21.11 -3.61 13.36
C SER A 171 20.18 -2.75 12.50
N VAL A 172 20.78 -1.67 12.00
CA VAL A 172 20.23 -0.82 10.94
C VAL A 172 20.85 -1.28 9.64
N ASP A 173 20.06 -1.94 8.81
CA ASP A 173 20.52 -2.62 7.60
C ASP A 173 20.18 -1.80 6.37
N TYR A 174 21.18 -1.28 5.69
CA TYR A 174 21.07 -0.81 4.33
C TYR A 174 20.92 -2.00 3.38
N PHE A 175 19.70 -2.23 2.89
CA PHE A 175 19.37 -3.33 1.98
C PHE A 175 18.36 -2.92 0.88
N PRO A 176 18.77 -2.00 -0.01
CA PRO A 176 17.88 -1.32 -0.96
C PRO A 176 17.12 -2.25 -1.92
N ILE A 177 17.64 -3.45 -2.20
CA ILE A 177 17.02 -4.39 -3.16
C ILE A 177 15.69 -5.00 -2.68
N TYR A 178 15.42 -5.03 -1.37
CA TYR A 178 14.19 -5.61 -0.82
C TYR A 178 13.17 -4.58 -0.31
N GLY A 179 13.61 -3.37 0.02
CA GLY A 179 12.73 -2.38 0.68
C GLY A 179 13.43 -1.22 1.38
N GLY A 180 14.68 -0.93 1.01
CA GLY A 180 15.39 0.24 1.52
C GLY A 180 16.26 -0.08 2.74
N ILE A 181 15.87 0.47 3.89
CA ILE A 181 16.62 0.32 5.14
C ILE A 181 15.75 -0.45 6.12
N TYR A 182 16.34 -1.46 6.76
CA TYR A 182 15.65 -2.40 7.62
C TYR A 182 16.07 -2.23 9.08
N ALA A 183 15.09 -2.33 9.97
CA ALA A 183 15.32 -2.58 11.38
C ALA A 183 15.32 -4.10 11.61
N ARG A 184 16.44 -4.65 12.06
CA ARG A 184 16.61 -6.08 12.29
C ARG A 184 17.14 -6.37 13.68
N MET A 185 16.83 -7.55 14.18
CA MET A 185 17.42 -8.06 15.41
C MET A 185 17.56 -9.56 15.36
N ALA A 186 18.53 -10.09 16.11
CA ALA A 186 18.52 -11.47 16.58
C ALA A 186 18.24 -11.50 18.08
N ASP A 187 17.34 -12.39 18.47
CA ASP A 187 17.00 -12.70 19.86
C ASP A 187 16.96 -14.22 20.01
N ASN A 188 17.77 -14.78 20.92
CA ASN A 188 17.85 -16.22 21.17
C ASN A 188 18.01 -17.03 19.87
N HIS A 189 19.09 -16.75 19.12
CA HIS A 189 19.44 -17.41 17.85
C HIS A 189 18.50 -17.14 16.67
N ARG A 190 17.47 -16.28 16.83
CA ARG A 190 16.47 -16.05 15.78
C ARG A 190 16.51 -14.63 15.26
N ARG A 191 16.95 -14.49 14.00
CA ARG A 191 16.84 -13.23 13.26
C ARG A 191 15.38 -12.94 12.94
N SER A 192 14.96 -11.69 13.16
CA SER A 192 13.69 -11.14 12.73
C SER A 192 13.89 -9.80 12.05
N GLU A 193 13.17 -9.58 10.97
CA GLU A 193 13.01 -8.27 10.35
C GLU A 193 11.79 -7.61 10.98
N LYS A 194 11.98 -6.45 11.58
CA LYS A 194 10.95 -5.78 12.37
C LYS A 194 10.19 -4.76 11.54
N GLY A 195 10.89 -4.07 10.64
CA GLY A 195 10.27 -3.15 9.70
C GLY A 195 11.29 -2.63 8.70
N SER A 196 10.80 -1.95 7.67
CA SER A 196 11.61 -1.33 6.62
C SER A 196 10.99 -0.01 6.19
N ASN A 197 11.79 1.00 5.86
CA ASN A 197 11.27 2.30 5.40
C ASN A 197 10.67 2.29 3.99
N GLY A 198 10.78 1.17 3.26
CA GLY A 198 10.20 1.04 1.93
C GLY A 198 10.83 1.95 0.89
N GLN A 199 11.98 2.60 1.16
CA GLN A 199 12.62 3.52 0.22
C GLN A 199 13.25 2.80 -0.99
N GLY A 200 13.35 1.46 -0.94
CA GLY A 200 13.93 0.65 -1.99
C GLY A 200 15.32 1.15 -2.38
N LYS A 201 15.57 1.37 -3.68
CA LYS A 201 16.87 1.84 -4.19
C LYS A 201 17.21 3.29 -3.83
N ARG A 202 16.23 4.07 -3.38
CA ARG A 202 16.41 5.46 -2.92
C ARG A 202 16.74 5.54 -1.44
N ALA A 203 17.13 4.43 -0.83
CA ALA A 203 17.51 4.37 0.57
C ALA A 203 18.56 5.43 0.93
N ASP A 204 18.24 6.19 1.95
CA ASP A 204 19.09 7.19 2.56
C ASP A 204 20.46 6.61 2.97
N LYS A 205 21.52 7.37 2.69
CA LYS A 205 22.89 6.87 2.82
C LYS A 205 23.46 7.02 4.23
N TYR A 206 22.88 7.85 5.08
CA TYR A 206 23.32 7.97 6.46
C TYR A 206 22.47 7.07 7.35
N LEU A 207 23.12 6.26 8.18
CA LEU A 207 22.48 5.35 9.13
C LEU A 207 22.84 5.75 10.55
N GLN A 208 21.92 5.52 11.48
CA GLN A 208 22.16 5.73 12.90
C GLN A 208 21.53 4.64 13.74
N LEU A 209 22.34 4.06 14.61
CA LEU A 209 21.89 3.15 15.66
C LEU A 209 22.15 3.82 17.02
N GLU A 210 21.10 4.09 17.77
CA GLU A 210 21.19 4.72 19.08
C GLU A 210 20.50 3.86 20.13
N LEU A 211 21.22 3.52 21.20
CA LEU A 211 20.64 2.88 22.39
C LEU A 211 20.36 3.94 23.45
N ILE A 212 19.10 4.03 23.86
CA ILE A 212 18.67 4.84 25.01
C ILE A 212 17.93 3.93 25.99
N GLY A 213 18.57 3.57 27.10
CA GLY A 213 18.08 2.61 28.08
C GLY A 213 17.96 1.19 27.49
N ASN A 214 16.72 0.79 27.18
CA ASN A 214 16.38 -0.51 26.56
C ASN A 214 15.89 -0.37 25.11
N ARG A 215 15.97 0.83 24.54
CA ARG A 215 15.35 1.15 23.23
C ARG A 215 16.44 1.45 22.23
N PHE A 216 16.51 0.61 21.20
CA PHE A 216 17.36 0.82 20.04
C PHE A 216 16.58 1.64 19.02
N HIS A 217 16.94 2.90 18.87
CA HIS A 217 16.49 3.76 17.79
C HIS A 217 17.33 3.52 16.55
N LEU A 218 16.65 3.15 15.47
CA LEU A 218 17.20 2.84 14.17
C LEU A 218 16.71 3.91 13.20
N ARG A 219 17.63 4.78 12.76
CA ARG A 219 17.31 5.95 11.95
C ARG A 219 18.13 5.99 10.68
N HIS A 220 17.62 6.77 9.73
CA HIS A 220 18.31 7.07 8.49
C HIS A 220 18.19 8.56 8.15
N SER A 221 19.06 9.05 7.28
CA SER A 221 19.04 10.44 6.86
C SER A 221 19.60 10.62 5.44
N PRO A 222 19.00 11.49 4.61
CA PRO A 222 19.56 11.82 3.30
C PRO A 222 20.87 12.61 3.41
N ASP A 223 21.02 13.42 4.46
CA ASP A 223 22.08 14.43 4.58
C ASP A 223 22.95 14.28 5.85
N GLY A 224 22.58 13.37 6.75
CA GLY A 224 23.25 13.13 8.03
C GLY A 224 22.88 14.14 9.13
N LYS A 225 21.95 15.04 8.86
CA LYS A 225 21.48 16.08 9.80
C LYS A 225 20.04 15.82 10.22
N ASP A 226 19.16 15.59 9.24
CA ASP A 226 17.74 15.37 9.47
C ASP A 226 17.45 13.85 9.52
N TRP A 227 17.28 13.34 10.73
CA TRP A 227 17.13 11.90 10.99
C TRP A 227 15.67 11.47 11.04
N GLN A 228 15.34 10.41 10.29
CA GLN A 228 14.03 9.76 10.23
C GLN A 228 14.09 8.39 10.91
N GLU A 229 13.09 8.08 11.73
CA GLU A 229 12.96 6.80 12.44
C GLU A 229 12.41 5.70 11.50
N LEU A 230 12.98 4.49 11.56
CA LEU A 230 12.49 3.36 10.74
C LEU A 230 11.11 2.85 11.21
N PRO A 231 10.28 2.26 10.33
CA PRO A 231 9.11 1.50 10.75
C PRO A 231 9.48 0.37 11.71
N ALA A 232 8.66 0.18 12.76
CA ALA A 232 8.92 -0.69 13.91
C ALA A 232 10.13 -0.30 14.79
N SER A 233 10.84 0.79 14.46
CA SER A 233 11.80 1.41 15.36
C SER A 233 11.07 2.38 16.30
N PRO A 234 11.52 2.51 17.55
CA PRO A 234 12.63 1.79 18.18
C PRO A 234 12.29 0.37 18.63
N LEU A 235 13.31 -0.49 18.61
CA LEU A 235 13.24 -1.87 19.10
C LEU A 235 13.51 -1.91 20.60
N ILE A 236 12.65 -2.63 21.33
CA ILE A 236 12.77 -2.80 22.79
C ILE A 236 13.53 -4.10 23.08
N ARG A 237 14.66 -4.00 23.80
CA ARG A 237 15.53 -5.10 24.21
C ARG A 237 15.92 -4.95 25.68
N ASN A 238 15.06 -5.45 26.56
CA ASN A 238 15.26 -5.40 28.01
C ASN A 238 16.48 -6.21 28.47
N ASP A 239 16.83 -7.24 27.72
CA ASP A 239 17.93 -8.17 27.93
C ASP A 239 19.30 -7.58 27.55
N LEU A 240 19.34 -6.56 26.69
CA LEU A 240 20.59 -5.91 26.24
C LEU A 240 20.95 -4.64 27.01
N VAL A 241 20.19 -4.32 28.06
CA VAL A 241 20.40 -3.14 28.88
C VAL A 241 21.65 -3.31 29.75
N ASN A 242 22.62 -2.40 29.62
CA ASN A 242 23.89 -2.43 30.37
C ASN A 242 24.73 -3.71 30.17
N VAL A 243 24.48 -4.44 29.09
CA VAL A 243 25.36 -5.52 28.62
C VAL A 243 26.48 -4.89 27.79
N PRO A 244 27.73 -5.38 27.86
CA PRO A 244 28.78 -4.98 26.92
C PRO A 244 28.37 -5.36 25.48
N LEU A 245 28.32 -4.36 24.60
CA LEU A 245 27.94 -4.52 23.19
C LEU A 245 29.13 -4.21 22.28
N GLN A 246 29.31 -5.03 21.27
CA GLN A 246 30.15 -4.77 20.11
C GLN A 246 29.35 -3.93 19.11
N VAL A 247 29.69 -2.65 18.98
CA VAL A 247 29.00 -1.68 18.12
C VAL A 247 29.91 -1.29 16.96
N GLY A 248 29.43 -1.45 15.72
CA GLY A 248 30.27 -1.19 14.56
C GLY A 248 29.63 -1.45 13.21
N LEU A 249 30.47 -1.57 12.18
CA LEU A 249 30.07 -1.64 10.78
C LEU A 249 30.18 -3.06 10.25
N PHE A 250 29.10 -3.56 9.65
CA PHE A 250 29.04 -4.93 9.14
C PHE A 250 28.62 -4.97 7.67
N GLN A 251 28.91 -6.11 7.03
CA GLN A 251 28.44 -6.45 5.70
C GLN A 251 28.17 -7.97 5.59
N ALA A 252 27.17 -8.35 4.79
CA ALA A 252 26.87 -9.74 4.45
C ALA A 252 26.37 -9.89 3.00
N THR A 253 26.68 -11.02 2.38
CA THR A 253 26.31 -11.36 1.00
C THR A 253 25.59 -12.72 0.97
N TYR A 254 24.29 -12.72 0.63
CA TYR A 254 23.47 -13.94 0.60
C TYR A 254 23.64 -14.77 -0.68
N SER A 255 24.52 -14.36 -1.59
CA SER A 255 24.80 -15.06 -2.84
C SER A 255 26.19 -15.71 -2.87
N ALA A 256 26.41 -16.53 -3.90
CA ALA A 256 27.72 -17.09 -4.21
C ALA A 256 28.66 -16.08 -4.93
N ASN A 257 28.14 -14.92 -5.34
CA ASN A 257 28.93 -13.83 -5.88
C ASN A 257 29.47 -12.98 -4.72
N GLN A 258 30.59 -12.30 -4.95
CA GLN A 258 31.15 -11.39 -3.95
C GLN A 258 30.33 -10.10 -3.88
N GLY A 259 29.91 -9.74 -2.67
CA GLY A 259 29.30 -8.44 -2.38
C GLY A 259 30.31 -7.46 -1.80
N GLN A 260 30.13 -6.18 -2.09
CA GLN A 260 31.00 -5.11 -1.63
C GLN A 260 30.20 -3.91 -1.16
N VAL A 261 30.68 -3.27 -0.10
CA VAL A 261 30.22 -1.95 0.36
C VAL A 261 31.39 -1.10 0.82
N SER A 262 31.18 0.21 0.86
CA SER A 262 32.09 1.12 1.54
C SER A 262 31.38 2.12 2.44
N PHE A 263 32.06 2.53 3.50
CA PHE A 263 31.57 3.45 4.51
C PHE A 263 32.51 4.64 4.70
N ALA A 264 31.97 5.78 5.11
CA ALA A 264 32.73 6.94 5.54
C ALA A 264 32.09 7.58 6.79
N ASN A 265 32.89 8.40 7.49
CA ASN A 265 32.46 9.22 8.62
C ASN A 265 31.78 8.40 9.73
N PHE A 266 32.46 7.36 10.24
CA PHE A 266 31.94 6.62 11.38
C PHE A 266 32.12 7.46 12.65
N GLU A 267 31.03 7.65 13.40
CA GLU A 267 31.05 8.28 14.72
C GLU A 267 30.34 7.38 15.73
N LEU A 268 30.92 7.23 16.91
CA LEU A 268 30.34 6.55 18.06
C LEU A 268 30.47 7.42 19.30
N VAL A 269 29.33 7.88 19.81
CA VAL A 269 29.20 8.70 21.01
C VAL A 269 28.65 7.86 22.16
N GLN A 270 29.29 7.90 23.32
CA GLN A 270 28.81 7.23 24.53
C GLN A 270 28.34 8.27 25.57
N PHE A 271 27.16 8.02 26.14
CA PHE A 271 26.52 8.92 27.09
C PHE A 271 26.64 8.42 28.54
N PRO A 272 26.64 9.32 29.54
CA PRO A 272 26.54 8.92 30.95
C PRO A 272 25.22 8.19 31.25
N PRO A 273 25.22 7.18 32.14
CA PRO A 273 24.00 6.46 32.52
C PRO A 273 23.00 7.37 33.24
N VAL A 274 21.75 7.40 32.78
CA VAL A 274 20.68 8.23 33.36
C VAL A 274 19.83 7.41 34.31
N ARG A 275 19.76 7.80 35.59
CA ARG A 275 19.06 7.03 36.64
C ARG A 275 17.55 7.31 36.76
N VAL A 276 17.07 8.41 36.20
CA VAL A 276 15.63 8.76 36.17
C VAL A 276 14.96 8.19 34.91
N ALA A 277 13.66 7.92 34.97
CA ALA A 277 12.89 7.58 33.77
C ALA A 277 12.84 8.77 32.80
N ARG A 278 12.75 8.48 31.50
CA ARG A 278 12.72 9.50 30.44
C ARG A 278 11.45 9.36 29.59
N CYS A 279 10.88 10.49 29.18
CA CYS A 279 9.72 10.54 28.31
C CYS A 279 10.05 9.89 26.97
N GLN A 280 9.14 9.10 26.43
CA GLN A 280 9.27 8.56 25.09
C GLN A 280 8.06 8.92 24.23
N ALA A 281 6.87 8.47 24.62
CA ALA A 281 5.63 8.88 23.96
C ALA A 281 4.49 9.03 24.98
N PRO A 282 3.55 9.97 24.77
CA PRO A 282 3.69 11.10 23.86
C PRO A 282 4.89 11.97 24.28
N LYS A 283 5.62 12.54 23.30
CA LYS A 283 6.76 13.42 23.60
C LYS A 283 6.29 14.57 24.50
N ASP A 284 7.17 15.09 25.35
CA ASP A 284 6.83 16.23 26.19
C ASP A 284 6.41 17.43 25.31
N GLY A 285 5.18 17.91 25.51
CA GLY A 285 4.54 18.94 24.68
C GLY A 285 3.90 18.44 23.39
N ALA A 286 3.71 17.13 23.19
CA ALA A 286 3.03 16.62 22.00
C ALA A 286 1.57 17.05 21.96
N GLU A 287 1.13 17.57 20.83
CA GLU A 287 -0.24 18.04 20.60
C GLU A 287 -1.01 17.07 19.69
N ASN A 288 -2.32 17.23 19.59
CA ASN A 288 -3.19 16.45 18.71
C ASN A 288 -3.09 14.93 18.86
N GLN A 289 -2.92 14.45 20.10
CA GLN A 289 -2.92 13.01 20.37
C GLN A 289 -4.34 12.43 20.28
N ALA A 290 -4.49 11.21 19.79
CA ALA A 290 -5.79 10.54 19.82
C ALA A 290 -6.29 10.39 21.28
N PRO A 291 -7.61 10.36 21.56
CA PRO A 291 -8.17 10.17 22.91
C PRO A 291 -7.74 8.87 23.60
N ASN A 292 -7.24 7.91 22.82
CA ASN A 292 -6.52 6.75 23.32
C ASN A 292 -5.02 6.99 23.16
N VAL A 293 -4.35 7.32 24.27
CA VAL A 293 -2.92 7.62 24.29
C VAL A 293 -2.16 6.52 25.02
N THR A 294 -1.17 5.94 24.36
CA THR A 294 -0.19 5.07 25.04
C THR A 294 0.95 5.92 25.59
N LEU A 295 1.02 6.03 26.91
CA LEU A 295 2.20 6.52 27.60
C LEU A 295 3.29 5.47 27.50
N SER A 296 4.52 5.88 27.25
CA SER A 296 5.68 5.01 27.20
C SER A 296 6.91 5.76 27.67
N TRP A 297 7.78 5.10 28.41
CA TRP A 297 8.97 5.71 29.00
C TRP A 297 10.18 4.80 28.83
N ILE A 298 11.37 5.42 28.89
CA ILE A 298 12.63 4.70 28.98
C ILE A 298 12.94 4.51 30.48
N PRO A 299 13.18 3.27 30.94
CA PRO A 299 13.61 3.00 32.31
C PRO A 299 14.84 3.79 32.72
N GLY A 300 14.92 4.11 34.02
CA GLY A 300 16.16 4.58 34.62
C GLY A 300 17.22 3.47 34.65
N HIS A 301 18.49 3.83 34.57
CA HIS A 301 19.62 2.90 34.66
C HIS A 301 19.55 2.06 35.95
N ARG A 302 19.48 0.73 35.80
CA ARG A 302 19.26 -0.31 36.86
C ARG A 302 17.88 -0.33 37.51
N ALA A 303 16.90 0.41 36.98
CA ALA A 303 15.55 0.35 37.52
C ALA A 303 14.94 -1.06 37.34
N GLY A 304 14.56 -1.70 38.45
CA GLY A 304 13.82 -2.96 38.47
C GLY A 304 12.30 -2.78 38.44
N GLN A 305 11.80 -1.59 38.82
CA GLN A 305 10.37 -1.25 38.86
C GLN A 305 10.15 0.24 38.56
N HIS A 306 8.90 0.62 38.28
CA HIS A 306 8.46 1.99 38.01
C HIS A 306 7.15 2.33 38.71
N ASP A 307 7.01 3.55 39.21
CA ASP A 307 5.73 4.09 39.72
C ASP A 307 5.20 5.16 38.74
N LEU A 308 3.97 5.00 38.22
CA LEU A 308 3.36 5.88 37.20
C LEU A 308 2.35 6.87 37.81
N TYR A 309 2.36 8.11 37.33
CA TYR A 309 1.49 9.20 37.77
C TYR A 309 0.91 9.96 36.57
N LEU A 310 -0.38 10.32 36.62
CA LEU A 310 -1.10 11.07 35.57
C LEU A 310 -2.19 11.96 36.18
N GLY A 311 -2.28 13.22 35.73
CA GLY A 311 -3.34 14.16 36.10
C GLY A 311 -3.41 15.35 35.16
N THR A 312 -4.33 16.29 35.41
CA THR A 312 -4.47 17.52 34.59
C THR A 312 -3.85 18.75 35.25
N ASP A 313 -3.23 18.61 36.42
CA ASP A 313 -2.50 19.66 37.11
C ASP A 313 -1.02 19.29 37.26
N LYS A 314 -0.14 20.16 36.74
CA LYS A 314 1.30 19.94 36.73
C LYS A 314 1.90 19.80 38.13
N GLN A 315 1.48 20.63 39.08
CA GLN A 315 2.06 20.64 40.43
C GLN A 315 1.61 19.43 41.23
N GLN A 316 0.36 19.02 41.08
CA GLN A 316 -0.19 17.82 41.70
C GLN A 316 0.59 16.58 41.24
N VAL A 317 0.82 16.44 39.93
CA VAL A 317 1.64 15.34 39.38
C VAL A 317 3.09 15.44 39.83
N ALA A 318 3.67 16.64 39.91
CA ALA A 318 5.05 16.84 40.37
C ALA A 318 5.30 16.41 41.82
N ASN A 319 4.30 16.56 42.69
CA ASN A 319 4.41 16.32 44.13
C ASN A 319 3.78 14.99 44.59
N ALA A 320 3.01 14.33 43.73
CA ALA A 320 2.29 13.10 44.07
C ALA A 320 3.20 11.98 44.60
N THR A 321 2.63 11.17 45.48
CA THR A 321 3.18 9.96 46.08
C THR A 321 2.22 8.80 45.86
N ARG A 322 2.60 7.59 46.30
CA ARG A 322 1.73 6.40 46.22
C ARG A 322 0.41 6.55 47.00
N ALA A 323 0.29 7.53 47.90
CA ALA A 323 -0.95 7.82 48.62
C ALA A 323 -1.98 8.63 47.80
N ASP A 324 -1.55 9.29 46.73
CA ASP A 324 -2.38 10.18 45.91
C ASP A 324 -3.17 9.39 44.86
N VAL A 325 -4.19 8.66 45.30
CA VAL A 325 -4.95 7.67 44.49
C VAL A 325 -5.58 8.23 43.20
N HIS A 326 -5.85 9.54 43.13
CA HIS A 326 -6.40 10.17 41.93
C HIS A 326 -5.36 10.38 40.82
N VAL A 327 -4.08 10.44 41.18
CA VAL A 327 -2.94 10.71 40.28
C VAL A 327 -2.07 9.47 40.08
N TYR A 328 -1.88 8.65 41.11
CA TYR A 328 -1.09 7.41 41.01
C TYR A 328 -1.80 6.34 40.17
N ARG A 329 -1.07 5.70 39.26
CA ARG A 329 -1.56 4.70 38.29
C ARG A 329 -0.94 3.31 38.47
N GLY A 330 -0.32 3.08 39.62
CA GLY A 330 0.22 1.79 40.02
C GLY A 330 1.70 1.59 39.67
N ARG A 331 2.24 0.51 40.24
CA ARG A 331 3.62 0.06 40.05
C ARG A 331 3.73 -0.91 38.88
N ARG A 332 4.80 -0.79 38.11
CA ARG A 332 5.09 -1.60 36.92
C ARG A 332 6.46 -2.29 37.06
N PRO A 333 6.63 -3.55 36.61
CA PRO A 333 7.94 -4.20 36.55
C PRO A 333 8.84 -3.55 35.47
N ALA A 334 10.15 -3.81 35.49
CA ALA A 334 11.09 -3.27 34.51
C ALA A 334 10.76 -3.62 33.05
N THR A 335 10.05 -4.73 32.82
CA THR A 335 9.64 -5.19 31.49
C THR A 335 8.40 -4.49 30.95
N GLU A 336 7.66 -3.76 31.79
CA GLU A 336 6.44 -3.04 31.42
C GLU A 336 6.73 -1.53 31.45
N VAL A 337 6.93 -0.97 30.26
CA VAL A 337 7.39 0.41 30.05
C VAL A 337 6.39 1.27 29.27
N GLU A 338 5.17 0.76 29.14
CA GLU A 338 4.06 1.40 28.43
C GLU A 338 2.77 1.27 29.23
N ALA A 339 1.85 2.22 29.06
CA ALA A 339 0.53 2.23 29.66
C ALA A 339 -0.46 2.96 28.75
N THR A 340 -1.44 2.23 28.20
CA THR A 340 -2.51 2.81 27.39
C THR A 340 -3.58 3.44 28.25
N LEU A 341 -3.87 4.70 27.95
CA LEU A 341 -4.94 5.50 28.52
C LEU A 341 -6.08 5.54 27.51
N THR A 342 -7.31 5.47 28.02
CA THR A 342 -8.53 5.58 27.22
C THR A 342 -9.46 6.60 27.85
N GLY A 343 -10.28 7.26 27.04
CA GLY A 343 -11.29 8.21 27.52
C GLY A 343 -10.70 9.54 28.02
N LEU A 344 -9.63 10.00 27.37
CA LEU A 344 -9.09 11.34 27.61
C LEU A 344 -10.00 12.41 26.96
N GLU A 345 -10.10 13.57 27.59
CA GLU A 345 -10.93 14.70 27.15
C GLU A 345 -10.30 15.41 25.94
N ASP A 346 -11.12 15.81 24.96
CA ASP A 346 -10.68 16.55 23.77
C ASP A 346 -10.08 17.91 24.14
N GLY A 347 -9.06 18.35 23.39
CA GLY A 347 -8.37 19.62 23.64
C GLY A 347 -7.67 19.72 25.00
N ARG A 348 -7.78 18.71 25.86
CA ARG A 348 -7.29 18.73 27.23
C ARG A 348 -5.80 18.43 27.28
N GLU A 349 -5.09 19.22 28.08
CA GLU A 349 -3.69 18.97 28.42
C GLU A 349 -3.59 18.05 29.65
N TYR A 350 -2.78 17.00 29.53
CA TYR A 350 -2.49 16.04 30.59
C TYR A 350 -1.02 16.09 30.96
N TYR A 351 -0.73 15.88 32.25
CA TYR A 351 0.59 15.82 32.84
C TYR A 351 0.87 14.44 33.42
N TRP A 352 2.07 13.91 33.20
CA TRP A 352 2.43 12.59 33.69
C TRP A 352 3.90 12.51 34.13
N ARG A 353 4.20 11.57 35.03
CA ARG A 353 5.53 11.35 35.62
C ARG A 353 5.75 9.86 35.86
N VAL A 354 6.99 9.42 35.71
CA VAL A 354 7.41 8.05 36.08
C VAL A 354 8.59 8.11 37.03
N ASP A 355 8.48 7.44 38.18
CA ASP A 355 9.58 7.30 39.13
C ASP A 355 10.26 5.94 38.93
N ALA A 356 11.59 5.93 38.83
CA ALA A 356 12.39 4.72 38.58
C ALA A 356 12.93 4.14 39.90
N ILE A 357 12.87 2.82 40.08
CA ILE A 357 13.16 2.15 41.36
C ILE A 357 14.28 1.11 41.18
N ASP A 358 15.40 1.31 41.87
CA ASP A 358 16.58 0.41 41.90
C ASP A 358 16.77 -0.13 43.32
N GLY A 359 16.22 -1.31 43.61
CA GLY A 359 16.17 -1.84 44.98
C GLY A 359 15.31 -0.97 45.89
N GLU A 360 15.93 -0.36 46.91
CA GLU A 360 15.28 0.59 47.83
C GLU A 360 15.36 2.05 47.33
N ASP A 361 16.24 2.35 46.36
CA ASP A 361 16.44 3.70 45.85
C ASP A 361 15.34 4.09 44.85
N THR A 362 14.63 5.19 45.13
CA THR A 362 13.64 5.76 44.20
C THR A 362 14.17 7.05 43.57
N GLN A 363 14.23 7.07 42.25
CA GLN A 363 14.63 8.22 41.44
C GLN A 363 13.38 8.87 40.85
N ARG A 364 12.98 10.01 41.40
CA ARG A 364 11.80 10.75 40.95
C ARG A 364 11.98 11.28 39.52
N GLY A 365 11.00 11.05 38.67
CA GLY A 365 11.03 11.50 37.27
C GLY A 365 10.71 12.99 37.07
N LYS A 366 10.89 13.46 35.83
CA LYS A 366 10.37 14.76 35.38
C LYS A 366 8.88 14.64 35.04
N VAL A 367 8.16 15.76 35.14
CA VAL A 367 6.77 15.85 34.67
C VAL A 367 6.77 16.23 33.20
N TRP A 368 6.07 15.44 32.39
CA TRP A 368 5.86 15.66 30.96
C TRP A 368 4.40 15.99 30.69
N LYS A 369 4.11 16.60 29.54
CA LYS A 369 2.75 16.95 29.12
C LYS A 369 2.41 16.55 27.70
N PHE A 370 1.12 16.42 27.40
CA PHE A 370 0.60 16.29 26.03
C PHE A 370 -0.84 16.80 25.95
N THR A 371 -1.31 17.11 24.74
CA THR A 371 -2.67 17.57 24.47
C THR A 371 -3.38 16.61 23.52
N VAL A 372 -4.61 16.25 23.85
CA VAL A 372 -5.48 15.43 23.00
C VAL A 372 -6.02 16.29 21.85
N ILE A 373 -6.20 15.70 20.66
CA ILE A 373 -6.79 16.38 19.51
C ILE A 373 -8.13 16.98 19.91
N ASP A 374 -8.30 18.27 19.59
CA ASP A 374 -9.60 18.88 19.70
C ASP A 374 -10.42 18.48 18.48
N ARG A 375 -11.48 17.71 18.73
CA ARG A 375 -12.39 17.27 17.67
C ARG A 375 -13.32 18.40 17.23
N GLN A 376 -13.48 19.43 18.06
CA GLN A 376 -14.18 20.66 17.76
C GLN A 376 -13.25 21.54 16.90
N LEU A 377 -13.28 21.35 15.57
CA LEU A 377 -12.45 22.11 14.63
C LEU A 377 -12.76 23.61 14.65
N ALA A 378 -14.00 23.97 14.98
CA ALA A 378 -14.38 25.34 15.24
C ALA A 378 -15.46 25.41 16.33
N ASP A 379 -15.09 26.03 17.45
CA ASP A 379 -16.00 26.56 18.47
C ASP A 379 -16.09 28.08 18.26
N PHE A 380 -17.27 28.60 17.93
CA PHE A 380 -17.41 30.04 17.68
C PHE A 380 -17.55 30.87 18.96
N GLU A 381 -17.74 30.23 20.13
CA GLU A 381 -17.81 30.91 21.42
C GLU A 381 -16.51 31.60 21.83
N GLN A 382 -15.39 31.13 21.27
CA GLN A 382 -14.07 31.69 21.57
C GLN A 382 -13.87 33.11 21.01
N TYR A 383 -14.66 33.50 19.99
CA TYR A 383 -14.53 34.79 19.34
C TYR A 383 -15.27 35.88 20.11
N LYS A 384 -14.80 37.13 20.02
CA LYS A 384 -15.46 38.28 20.66
C LYS A 384 -16.02 39.25 19.64
N VAL A 385 -15.39 39.33 18.47
CA VAL A 385 -15.74 40.29 17.41
C VAL A 385 -15.58 39.66 16.01
N SER A 386 -16.37 40.12 15.03
CA SER A 386 -16.33 39.63 13.64
C SER A 386 -14.96 39.71 12.97
N THR A 387 -14.11 40.68 13.36
CA THR A 387 -12.75 40.81 12.81
C THR A 387 -11.81 39.68 13.23
N GLU A 388 -12.12 38.96 14.31
CA GLU A 388 -11.35 37.77 14.71
C GLU A 388 -11.76 36.57 13.84
N VAL A 389 -13.08 36.36 13.66
CA VAL A 389 -13.61 35.33 12.74
C VAL A 389 -13.03 35.49 11.34
N ALA A 390 -13.02 36.72 10.79
CA ALA A 390 -12.52 36.99 9.45
C ALA A 390 -11.01 36.74 9.25
N LYS A 391 -10.22 36.59 10.33
CA LYS A 391 -8.80 36.22 10.24
C LYS A 391 -8.63 34.71 10.05
N ASP A 392 -9.44 33.93 10.74
CA ASP A 392 -9.34 32.46 10.73
C ASP A 392 -10.16 31.84 9.59
N TRP A 393 -11.24 32.52 9.19
CA TRP A 393 -12.21 32.11 8.18
C TRP A 393 -12.17 33.04 6.96
N ALA A 394 -11.24 32.76 6.04
CA ALA A 394 -11.00 33.59 4.87
C ALA A 394 -12.15 33.46 3.85
N VAL A 395 -12.69 34.59 3.38
CA VAL A 395 -13.78 34.61 2.41
C VAL A 395 -13.25 34.56 0.97
N GLN A 396 -13.87 33.71 0.14
CA GLN A 396 -13.69 33.69 -1.31
C GLN A 396 -14.99 34.15 -1.99
N GLY A 397 -14.86 35.02 -3.01
CA GLY A 397 -15.99 35.64 -3.68
C GLY A 397 -16.47 36.92 -2.97
N PRO A 398 -17.69 37.41 -3.30
CA PRO A 398 -18.14 38.73 -2.90
C PRO A 398 -18.74 38.82 -1.48
N GLY A 399 -18.77 37.73 -0.69
CA GLY A 399 -19.43 37.75 0.62
C GLY A 399 -18.59 38.27 1.78
N LEU A 400 -19.15 38.13 2.98
CA LEU A 400 -18.56 38.55 4.24
C LEU A 400 -18.90 37.56 5.36
N VAL A 401 -17.94 37.36 6.28
CA VAL A 401 -18.17 36.62 7.53
C VAL A 401 -18.38 37.58 8.69
N THR A 402 -19.37 37.27 9.53
CA THR A 402 -19.68 38.02 10.75
C THR A 402 -19.94 37.08 11.91
N LEU A 403 -19.61 37.55 13.13
CA LEU A 403 -19.94 36.86 14.36
C LEU A 403 -21.36 37.25 14.78
N LEU A 404 -22.23 36.27 14.90
CA LEU A 404 -23.55 36.45 15.50
C LEU A 404 -23.42 36.20 17.00
N GLN A 405 -23.80 37.20 17.80
CA GLN A 405 -23.97 37.02 19.24
C GLN A 405 -25.39 36.54 19.51
N GLY A 406 -25.53 35.46 20.28
CA GLY A 406 -26.82 34.95 20.72
C GLY A 406 -27.64 35.97 21.51
N ASP A 407 -28.94 35.69 21.71
CA ASP A 407 -29.71 36.48 22.66
C ASP A 407 -29.20 36.22 24.09
N ALA A 408 -29.51 37.11 25.03
CA ALA A 408 -29.03 37.02 26.42
C ALA A 408 -29.49 35.73 27.17
N LYS A 409 -30.30 34.87 26.57
CA LYS A 409 -30.78 33.59 27.13
C LYS A 409 -30.13 32.36 26.48
N SER A 410 -29.78 32.40 25.19
CA SER A 410 -29.13 31.26 24.52
C SER A 410 -27.62 31.24 24.70
N GLY A 411 -26.96 32.42 24.77
CA GLY A 411 -25.50 32.52 24.89
C GLY A 411 -24.71 32.10 23.65
N GLU A 412 -25.29 31.28 22.76
CA GLU A 412 -24.64 30.68 21.59
C GLU A 412 -24.23 31.71 20.51
N GLN A 413 -22.95 31.71 20.14
CA GLN A 413 -22.33 32.46 19.06
C GLN A 413 -22.19 31.60 17.81
N ALA A 414 -22.29 32.23 16.62
CA ALA A 414 -22.16 31.50 15.36
C ALA A 414 -21.48 32.34 14.28
N LEU A 415 -20.89 31.66 13.29
CA LEU A 415 -20.41 32.29 12.08
C LEU A 415 -21.58 32.51 11.12
N ARG A 416 -21.73 33.73 10.61
CA ARG A 416 -22.63 34.04 9.48
C ARG A 416 -21.81 34.36 8.24
N LEU A 417 -22.00 33.58 7.18
CA LEU A 417 -21.57 33.90 5.83
C LEU A 417 -22.74 34.57 5.09
N ALA A 418 -22.55 35.79 4.60
CA ALA A 418 -23.60 36.54 3.91
C ALA A 418 -23.10 37.23 2.64
N LEU A 419 -24.01 37.41 1.68
CA LEU A 419 -23.75 38.26 0.51
C LEU A 419 -24.17 39.71 0.81
N PRO A 420 -23.32 40.71 0.47
CA PRO A 420 -23.72 42.12 0.42
C PRO A 420 -24.96 42.35 -0.44
N GLN A 421 -25.69 43.43 -0.17
CA GLN A 421 -26.89 43.79 -0.93
C GLN A 421 -26.60 44.15 -2.40
N ASP A 422 -25.39 44.60 -2.69
CA ASP A 422 -24.88 45.05 -3.99
C ASP A 422 -24.00 44.00 -4.70
N ALA A 423 -23.81 42.83 -4.11
CA ALA A 423 -23.01 41.76 -4.69
C ALA A 423 -23.72 41.08 -5.88
N ASN A 424 -22.92 40.67 -6.88
CA ASN A 424 -23.39 39.82 -7.97
C ASN A 424 -23.88 38.46 -7.44
N ASN A 425 -24.73 37.75 -8.20
CA ASN A 425 -25.21 36.40 -7.87
C ASN A 425 -24.12 35.31 -8.06
N GLU A 426 -22.88 35.60 -7.66
CA GLU A 426 -21.76 34.67 -7.68
C GLU A 426 -21.73 33.83 -6.39
N ALA A 427 -21.13 32.65 -6.46
CA ALA A 427 -20.93 31.80 -5.29
C ALA A 427 -20.05 32.51 -4.26
N CYS A 428 -20.34 32.28 -2.98
CA CYS A 428 -19.51 32.78 -1.88
C CYS A 428 -19.18 31.65 -0.90
N GLU A 429 -17.96 31.69 -0.39
CA GLU A 429 -17.44 30.67 0.52
C GLU A 429 -16.58 31.28 1.61
N THR A 430 -16.44 30.55 2.72
CA THR A 430 -15.44 30.83 3.73
C THR A 430 -14.63 29.58 4.08
N LEU A 431 -13.32 29.73 4.20
CA LEU A 431 -12.36 28.64 4.40
C LEU A 431 -11.60 28.82 5.72
N LEU A 432 -11.63 27.78 6.54
CA LEU A 432 -10.69 27.56 7.64
C LEU A 432 -9.42 26.91 7.08
N THR A 433 -8.26 27.50 7.36
CA THR A 433 -6.95 26.98 6.92
C THR A 433 -6.15 26.44 8.09
N PHE A 434 -5.76 25.16 8.01
CA PHE A 434 -4.92 24.54 9.02
C PHE A 434 -3.45 24.91 8.80
N ALA A 435 -2.72 25.17 9.89
CA ALA A 435 -1.28 25.46 9.85
C ALA A 435 -0.49 24.32 9.17
N GLU A 436 -0.87 23.08 9.48
CA GLU A 436 -0.36 21.84 8.87
C GLU A 436 -1.51 21.02 8.30
N SER A 437 -1.23 20.17 7.31
CA SER A 437 -2.25 19.26 6.76
C SER A 437 -2.71 18.25 7.81
N GLN A 438 -4.01 18.00 7.87
CA GLN A 438 -4.64 17.12 8.84
C GLN A 438 -4.86 15.73 8.25
N ASP A 439 -4.65 14.70 9.07
CA ASP A 439 -4.97 13.30 8.74
C ASP A 439 -6.27 12.88 9.42
N TRP A 440 -7.32 12.71 8.62
CA TRP A 440 -8.64 12.31 9.10
C TRP A 440 -9.03 10.88 8.71
N TYR A 441 -8.11 10.10 8.14
CA TYR A 441 -8.45 8.83 7.50
C TYR A 441 -7.65 7.62 8.00
N SER A 442 -6.45 7.83 8.55
CA SER A 442 -5.65 6.73 9.07
C SER A 442 -6.35 5.98 10.22
N SER A 443 -5.94 4.73 10.44
CA SER A 443 -6.43 3.91 11.55
C SER A 443 -6.04 4.49 12.92
N ARG A 444 -5.00 5.34 12.95
CA ARG A 444 -4.56 6.06 14.16
C ARG A 444 -5.63 7.00 14.69
N PHE A 445 -6.28 7.76 13.82
CA PHE A 445 -7.33 8.71 14.21
C PHE A 445 -8.73 8.16 13.98
N GLY A 446 -8.96 7.32 12.97
CA GLY A 446 -10.22 6.59 12.82
C GLY A 446 -11.49 7.44 12.77
N PHE A 447 -11.39 8.73 12.41
CA PHE A 447 -12.56 9.60 12.28
C PHE A 447 -13.50 9.05 11.19
N ARG A 448 -14.80 9.14 11.46
CA ARG A 448 -15.88 8.60 10.63
C ARG A 448 -16.71 9.68 10.00
N SER A 449 -17.00 10.75 10.74
CA SER A 449 -17.78 11.85 10.20
C SER A 449 -17.21 13.20 10.56
N LEU A 450 -17.47 14.16 9.69
CA LEU A 450 -17.41 15.58 9.98
C LEU A 450 -18.85 16.08 10.07
N SER A 451 -19.22 16.79 11.13
CA SER A 451 -20.53 17.42 11.23
C SER A 451 -20.46 18.91 11.53
N LEU A 452 -21.46 19.65 11.09
CA LEU A 452 -21.68 21.05 11.41
C LEU A 452 -23.16 21.32 11.67
N LEU A 453 -23.46 22.34 12.46
CA LEU A 453 -24.80 22.90 12.59
C LEU A 453 -24.99 24.01 11.57
N VAL A 454 -26.11 23.97 10.85
CA VAL A 454 -26.46 25.01 9.85
C VAL A 454 -27.90 25.48 10.03
N ARG A 455 -28.14 26.75 9.70
CA ARG A 455 -29.48 27.33 9.54
C ARG A 455 -29.44 28.51 8.58
N THR A 456 -30.59 28.90 8.04
CA THR A 456 -30.71 30.12 7.22
C THR A 456 -32.03 30.83 7.47
N ALA A 457 -32.03 32.16 7.29
CA ALA A 457 -33.23 32.98 7.40
C ALA A 457 -34.07 33.04 6.12
N ALA A 458 -33.50 32.63 4.98
CA ALA A 458 -34.11 32.73 3.66
C ALA A 458 -33.64 31.55 2.80
N PRO A 459 -34.08 30.31 3.08
CA PRO A 459 -33.69 29.14 2.31
C PRO A 459 -34.04 29.25 0.83
N GLU A 460 -35.10 29.98 0.47
CA GLU A 460 -35.50 30.28 -0.91
C GLU A 460 -34.50 31.18 -1.66
N ALA A 461 -33.61 31.87 -0.95
CA ALA A 461 -32.58 32.72 -1.55
C ALA A 461 -31.27 31.96 -1.85
N ILE A 462 -31.20 30.66 -1.51
CA ILE A 462 -30.03 29.79 -1.71
C ILE A 462 -30.41 28.72 -2.73
N GLU A 463 -29.66 28.65 -3.83
CA GLU A 463 -29.81 27.58 -4.83
C GLU A 463 -29.06 26.32 -4.39
N GLN A 464 -27.88 26.49 -3.78
CA GLN A 464 -27.05 25.39 -3.31
C GLN A 464 -26.29 25.78 -2.06
N LEU A 465 -26.24 24.88 -1.07
CA LEU A 465 -25.34 24.94 0.09
C LEU A 465 -24.33 23.79 -0.03
N TYR A 466 -23.06 24.01 0.30
CA TYR A 466 -22.02 22.99 0.18
C TYR A 466 -20.87 23.17 1.19
N LEU A 467 -20.15 22.09 1.46
CA LEU A 467 -18.82 22.11 2.06
C LEU A 467 -17.76 22.05 0.98
N VAL A 468 -16.61 22.61 1.28
CA VAL A 468 -15.42 22.52 0.45
C VAL A 468 -14.26 21.95 1.26
N PHE A 469 -13.52 21.03 0.65
CA PHE A 469 -12.27 20.48 1.17
C PHE A 469 -11.17 20.73 0.15
N GLU A 470 -10.01 21.18 0.63
CA GLU A 470 -8.83 21.33 -0.21
C GLU A 470 -7.65 20.60 0.43
N GLU A 471 -7.03 19.73 -0.36
CA GLU A 471 -5.83 19.00 0.02
C GLU A 471 -4.57 19.69 -0.51
N ASP A 472 -3.42 19.29 0.03
CA ASP A 472 -2.10 19.76 -0.40
C ASP A 472 -1.26 18.56 -0.88
N ASP A 473 -1.47 18.07 -2.10
CA ASP A 473 -0.73 16.92 -2.71
C ASP A 473 -0.08 17.27 -4.09
N TRP A 474 -0.55 16.71 -5.21
CA TRP A 474 0.00 16.99 -6.56
C TRP A 474 -0.35 18.41 -7.03
N GLU A 475 -1.62 18.74 -6.91
CA GLU A 475 -2.25 20.04 -7.14
C GLU A 475 -3.37 20.15 -6.09
N THR A 476 -3.81 21.35 -5.73
CA THR A 476 -4.93 21.49 -4.79
C THR A 476 -6.19 20.89 -5.40
N THR A 477 -6.48 19.63 -5.07
CA THR A 477 -7.74 18.99 -5.41
C THR A 477 -8.82 19.58 -4.51
N ARG A 478 -9.79 20.25 -5.12
CA ARG A 478 -10.93 20.84 -4.43
C ARG A 478 -12.11 19.89 -4.53
N THR A 479 -12.61 19.42 -3.38
CA THR A 479 -13.77 18.54 -3.30
C THR A 479 -14.94 19.30 -2.71
N ILE A 480 -16.04 19.40 -3.46
CA ILE A 480 -17.28 20.06 -3.04
C ILE A 480 -18.29 18.99 -2.62
N VAL A 481 -18.86 19.12 -1.42
CA VAL A 481 -19.87 18.22 -0.87
C VAL A 481 -21.18 18.98 -0.70
N PRO A 482 -22.19 18.78 -1.56
CA PRO A 482 -23.47 19.48 -1.46
C PRO A 482 -24.21 19.09 -0.18
N TYR A 483 -24.97 20.03 0.37
CA TYR A 483 -25.99 19.74 1.37
C TYR A 483 -27.03 18.81 0.76
N ASN A 484 -27.24 17.66 1.39
CA ASN A 484 -28.11 16.60 0.87
C ASN A 484 -29.54 16.64 1.44
N GLY A 485 -29.82 17.51 2.40
CA GLY A 485 -31.17 17.78 2.89
C GLY A 485 -31.91 18.79 2.01
N ALA A 486 -33.22 18.93 2.22
CA ALA A 486 -33.99 19.99 1.56
C ALA A 486 -33.64 21.35 2.20
N LEU A 487 -33.21 22.32 1.39
CA LEU A 487 -32.89 23.67 1.90
C LEU A 487 -34.08 24.32 2.61
N ALA A 488 -35.31 24.05 2.16
CA ALA A 488 -36.54 24.52 2.80
C ALA A 488 -36.70 24.05 4.26
N ASP A 489 -36.02 22.97 4.65
CA ASP A 489 -36.02 22.41 6.00
C ASP A 489 -34.94 23.03 6.90
N LEU A 490 -34.26 24.10 6.47
CA LEU A 490 -33.28 24.86 7.26
C LEU A 490 -33.90 26.17 7.82
N PRO A 491 -34.83 26.13 8.79
CA PRO A 491 -35.47 27.34 9.30
C PRO A 491 -34.54 28.16 10.19
N ARG A 492 -34.73 29.48 10.21
CA ARG A 492 -33.97 30.42 11.05
C ARG A 492 -33.93 30.07 12.54
N ALA A 493 -35.00 29.47 13.05
CA ALA A 493 -35.21 29.29 14.49
C ALA A 493 -34.56 28.01 15.06
N ARG A 494 -34.04 27.11 14.22
CA ARG A 494 -33.53 25.81 14.67
C ARG A 494 -32.25 25.44 13.93
N TRP A 495 -31.25 25.00 14.68
CA TRP A 495 -30.04 24.38 14.14
C TRP A 495 -30.34 23.00 13.54
N VAL A 496 -29.81 22.75 12.35
CA VAL A 496 -29.86 21.45 11.69
C VAL A 496 -28.46 20.88 11.62
N ARG A 497 -28.25 19.69 12.21
CA ARG A 497 -26.99 18.98 12.10
C ARG A 497 -26.84 18.40 10.70
N TRP A 498 -25.82 18.86 10.00
CA TRP A 498 -25.36 18.28 8.75
C TRP A 498 -24.13 17.41 9.05
N ALA A 499 -24.26 16.10 8.89
CA ALA A 499 -23.16 15.15 9.06
C ALA A 499 -22.73 14.58 7.72
N ILE A 500 -21.41 14.50 7.51
CA ILE A 500 -20.75 14.01 6.31
C ILE A 500 -19.92 12.81 6.71
N ASP A 501 -20.17 11.68 6.08
CA ASP A 501 -19.34 10.51 6.27
C ASP A 501 -18.09 10.59 5.40
N LEU A 502 -16.95 10.52 6.06
CA LEU A 502 -15.62 10.67 5.46
C LEU A 502 -15.26 9.48 4.55
N GLN A 503 -15.71 8.28 4.88
CA GLN A 503 -15.46 7.10 4.05
C GLN A 503 -16.28 7.09 2.78
N ALA A 504 -17.57 7.46 2.87
CA ALA A 504 -18.42 7.62 1.69
C ALA A 504 -17.86 8.69 0.75
N LEU A 505 -17.30 9.77 1.30
CA LEU A 505 -16.68 10.85 0.53
C LEU A 505 -15.49 10.36 -0.31
N VAL A 506 -14.54 9.62 0.31
CA VAL A 506 -13.38 9.06 -0.41
C VAL A 506 -13.79 8.00 -1.42
N GLN A 507 -14.87 7.25 -1.16
CA GLN A 507 -15.39 6.29 -2.14
C GLN A 507 -15.91 7.01 -3.40
N GLN A 508 -16.66 8.09 -3.24
CA GLN A 508 -17.22 8.85 -4.35
C GLN A 508 -16.14 9.64 -5.11
N ASN A 509 -15.08 10.04 -4.41
CA ASN A 509 -13.97 10.80 -4.98
C ASN A 509 -12.63 10.07 -4.73
N PRO A 510 -12.29 9.02 -5.51
CA PRO A 510 -11.07 8.22 -5.30
C PRO A 510 -9.76 9.00 -5.35
N ALA A 511 -9.77 10.17 -6.01
CA ALA A 511 -8.63 11.07 -6.11
C ALA A 511 -8.43 11.94 -4.85
N PHE A 512 -9.47 12.12 -4.02
CA PHE A 512 -9.45 12.98 -2.83
C PHE A 512 -8.80 12.28 -1.63
N ARG A 513 -7.95 13.01 -0.90
CA ARG A 513 -7.12 12.53 0.22
C ARG A 513 -7.54 13.16 1.54
N LEU A 514 -8.15 12.33 2.37
CA LEU A 514 -8.46 12.71 3.74
C LEU A 514 -7.25 12.63 4.68
N GLU A 515 -6.14 12.03 4.26
CA GLU A 515 -4.89 12.05 5.02
C GLU A 515 -4.10 13.37 4.89
N ARG A 516 -4.56 14.32 4.04
CA ARG A 516 -3.85 15.58 3.74
C ARG A 516 -4.78 16.80 3.65
N VAL A 517 -5.81 16.88 4.49
CA VAL A 517 -6.76 18.00 4.44
C VAL A 517 -6.10 19.30 4.92
N LYS A 518 -6.01 20.30 4.05
CA LYS A 518 -5.34 21.58 4.34
C LYS A 518 -6.33 22.70 4.65
N ARG A 519 -7.48 22.70 3.97
CA ARG A 519 -8.56 23.67 4.20
C ARG A 519 -9.92 22.98 4.19
N VAL A 520 -10.82 23.48 5.03
CA VAL A 520 -12.23 23.09 5.06
C VAL A 520 -13.09 24.34 5.14
N GLY A 521 -14.25 24.35 4.50
CA GLY A 521 -15.10 25.53 4.50
C GLY A 521 -16.55 25.27 4.14
N VAL A 522 -17.36 26.31 4.29
CA VAL A 522 -18.78 26.33 3.92
C VAL A 522 -18.99 27.37 2.83
N GLY A 523 -19.79 27.02 1.84
CA GLY A 523 -20.14 27.91 0.74
C GLY A 523 -21.58 27.76 0.29
N PHE A 524 -22.09 28.77 -0.40
CA PHE A 524 -23.40 28.69 -1.03
C PHE A 524 -23.43 29.41 -2.38
N VAL A 525 -24.36 28.96 -3.25
CA VAL A 525 -24.73 29.63 -4.50
C VAL A 525 -26.07 30.33 -4.27
N PRO A 526 -26.17 31.66 -4.50
CA PRO A 526 -27.42 32.38 -4.36
C PRO A 526 -28.39 32.05 -5.51
N ALA A 527 -29.68 31.93 -5.21
CA ALA A 527 -30.72 31.86 -6.24
C ALA A 527 -30.86 33.22 -6.96
N LYS A 528 -31.28 33.23 -8.25
CA LYS A 528 -31.55 34.48 -9.00
C LYS A 528 -32.51 35.39 -8.22
N ARG A 529 -31.99 36.54 -7.76
CA ARG A 529 -32.61 37.39 -6.73
C ARG A 529 -33.53 38.50 -7.22
N GLU A 530 -34.53 38.80 -6.38
CA GLU A 530 -35.04 40.16 -6.13
C GLU A 530 -34.19 40.83 -5.03
N GLN A 531 -33.91 42.14 -5.15
CA GLN A 531 -32.91 42.88 -4.35
C GLN A 531 -33.20 43.01 -2.83
N SER A 532 -34.33 42.49 -2.31
CA SER A 532 -34.82 42.76 -0.94
C SER A 532 -34.60 41.65 0.10
N VAL A 533 -34.15 40.46 -0.28
CA VAL A 533 -33.94 39.33 0.65
C VAL A 533 -32.48 39.33 1.13
N LEU A 534 -32.18 38.90 2.37
CA LEU A 534 -30.80 38.66 2.85
C LEU A 534 -30.43 37.18 2.64
N CYS A 535 -29.31 36.89 1.99
CA CYS A 535 -28.86 35.56 1.62
C CYS A 535 -27.65 35.29 2.49
N ALA A 536 -27.91 34.52 3.53
CA ALA A 536 -26.97 34.25 4.59
C ALA A 536 -27.17 32.83 5.11
N VAL A 537 -26.06 32.21 5.47
CA VAL A 537 -26.01 30.91 6.12
C VAL A 537 -25.30 31.11 7.45
N ASP A 538 -25.95 30.66 8.52
CA ASP A 538 -25.33 30.61 9.84
C ASP A 538 -24.79 29.19 10.05
N VAL A 539 -23.57 29.11 10.56
CA VAL A 539 -22.82 27.88 10.79
C VAL A 539 -22.32 27.86 12.24
N ASP A 540 -22.43 26.71 12.87
CA ASP A 540 -21.93 26.45 14.22
C ASP A 540 -21.39 25.01 14.33
N ASP A 541 -20.65 24.73 15.39
CA ASP A 541 -20.17 23.39 15.79
C ASP A 541 -19.57 22.51 14.68
N LEU A 542 -18.42 22.90 14.12
CA LEU A 542 -17.71 22.03 13.17
C LEU A 542 -16.89 20.96 13.92
N VAL A 543 -17.34 19.70 13.88
CA VAL A 543 -16.82 18.61 14.74
C VAL A 543 -16.48 17.33 13.98
N LEU A 544 -15.33 16.72 14.29
CA LEU A 544 -14.97 15.37 13.88
C LEU A 544 -15.47 14.32 14.87
N ASP A 545 -16.00 13.19 14.38
CA ASP A 545 -16.55 12.13 15.22
C ASP A 545 -16.00 10.76 14.83
N TYR A 546 -15.86 9.88 15.82
CA TYR A 546 -15.54 8.45 15.65
C TYR A 546 -16.77 7.61 15.37
N GLN A 547 -17.95 8.13 15.72
CA GLN A 547 -19.20 7.43 15.49
C GLN A 547 -19.70 7.67 14.08
N ARG A 548 -20.31 6.63 13.53
CA ARG A 548 -21.07 6.73 12.29
C ARG A 548 -22.39 7.45 12.56
N PRO A 549 -22.94 8.23 11.61
CA PRO A 549 -24.25 8.86 11.76
C PRO A 549 -25.47 7.91 11.84
N THR A 550 -25.30 6.57 11.92
CA THR A 550 -26.41 5.59 11.81
C THR A 550 -26.29 4.42 12.80
N GLU A 551 -27.40 3.70 13.02
CA GLU A 551 -27.62 2.64 14.03
C GLU A 551 -26.78 1.35 13.86
N GLU A 552 -26.58 0.65 14.98
CA GLU A 552 -25.92 -0.66 15.10
C GLU A 552 -26.56 -1.73 14.19
N GLY A 553 -25.74 -2.52 13.48
CA GLY A 553 -26.19 -3.63 12.64
C GLY A 553 -26.52 -3.26 11.18
N ALA A 554 -26.39 -1.99 10.78
CA ALA A 554 -26.46 -1.57 9.38
C ALA A 554 -25.26 -2.10 8.57
N TRP A 555 -25.46 -2.32 7.26
CA TRP A 555 -24.35 -2.57 6.35
C TRP A 555 -23.32 -1.42 6.41
N PRO A 556 -22.03 -1.68 6.15
CA PRO A 556 -21.02 -0.62 6.08
C PRO A 556 -21.47 0.52 5.17
N LEU A 557 -21.22 1.79 5.52
CA LEU A 557 -21.98 2.91 4.92
C LEU A 557 -21.83 3.02 3.39
N TYR A 558 -20.69 2.61 2.87
CA TYR A 558 -20.37 2.59 1.43
C TYR A 558 -20.75 1.28 0.74
N VAL A 559 -21.26 0.31 1.49
CA VAL A 559 -21.78 -0.96 1.03
C VAL A 559 -23.30 -0.90 1.09
N ASP A 560 -23.91 -0.65 -0.06
CA ASP A 560 -25.36 -0.62 -0.21
C ASP A 560 -25.83 -1.96 -0.81
N PRO A 561 -26.55 -2.81 -0.07
CA PRO A 561 -27.03 -4.10 -0.56
C PRO A 561 -27.93 -4.00 -1.77
N LEU A 562 -28.64 -2.88 -1.92
CA LEU A 562 -29.49 -2.63 -3.09
C LEU A 562 -28.66 -2.48 -4.36
N ARG A 563 -27.36 -2.23 -4.23
CA ARG A 563 -26.39 -2.13 -5.32
C ARG A 563 -25.62 -3.43 -5.55
N PHE A 564 -25.86 -4.47 -4.77
CA PHE A 564 -25.18 -5.74 -5.00
C PHE A 564 -25.54 -6.28 -6.36
N VAL A 565 -24.50 -6.73 -7.05
CA VAL A 565 -24.65 -7.35 -8.35
C VAL A 565 -24.03 -8.73 -8.31
N THR A 566 -24.73 -9.67 -8.92
CA THR A 566 -24.29 -11.05 -9.07
C THR A 566 -23.54 -11.15 -10.40
N PRO A 567 -22.32 -11.70 -10.43
CA PRO A 567 -21.61 -11.91 -11.68
C PRO A 567 -22.36 -12.95 -12.52
N VAL A 568 -22.46 -12.73 -13.83
CA VAL A 568 -22.98 -13.74 -14.74
C VAL A 568 -21.92 -14.83 -14.89
N PRO A 569 -22.19 -16.10 -14.55
CA PRO A 569 -21.19 -17.16 -14.65
C PRO A 569 -20.68 -17.30 -16.08
N PHE A 570 -19.37 -17.49 -16.26
CA PHE A 570 -18.76 -17.61 -17.59
C PHE A 570 -19.43 -18.64 -18.54
N PRO A 571 -20.01 -19.78 -18.08
CA PRO A 571 -20.67 -20.72 -18.99
C PRO A 571 -21.95 -20.17 -19.63
N GLN A 572 -22.51 -19.08 -19.09
CA GLN A 572 -23.65 -18.37 -19.67
C GLN A 572 -23.22 -17.32 -20.70
N VAL A 573 -21.91 -17.15 -20.93
CA VAL A 573 -21.33 -16.15 -21.82
C VAL A 573 -20.49 -16.86 -22.88
N THR A 574 -21.01 -16.94 -24.10
CA THR A 574 -20.29 -17.54 -25.24
C THR A 574 -19.53 -16.45 -26.00
N VAL A 575 -18.21 -16.57 -26.09
CA VAL A 575 -17.38 -15.65 -26.89
C VAL A 575 -17.55 -15.96 -28.37
N THR A 576 -17.91 -14.96 -29.18
CA THR A 576 -18.31 -15.15 -30.59
C THR A 576 -17.27 -14.65 -31.59
N GLY A 577 -16.39 -13.72 -31.20
CA GLY A 577 -15.37 -13.13 -32.10
C GLY A 577 -14.25 -12.36 -31.38
N GLY A 578 -13.44 -11.65 -32.17
CA GLY A 578 -12.40 -10.72 -31.71
C GLY A 578 -11.22 -11.37 -30.97
N LEU A 579 -10.41 -10.52 -30.34
CA LEU A 579 -9.21 -10.87 -29.58
C LEU A 579 -9.46 -12.04 -28.60
N TRP A 580 -10.51 -11.94 -27.79
CA TRP A 580 -10.77 -12.94 -26.74
C TRP A 580 -11.11 -14.33 -27.28
N LYS A 581 -11.75 -14.44 -28.46
CA LYS A 581 -11.99 -15.74 -29.10
C LYS A 581 -10.67 -16.40 -29.51
N GLU A 582 -9.76 -15.62 -30.07
CA GLU A 582 -8.43 -16.09 -30.44
C GLU A 582 -7.63 -16.51 -29.20
N ARG A 583 -7.62 -15.68 -28.15
CA ARG A 583 -6.92 -15.99 -26.89
C ARG A 583 -7.49 -17.25 -26.21
N LEU A 584 -8.81 -17.44 -26.19
CA LEU A 584 -9.44 -18.66 -25.69
C LEU A 584 -9.07 -19.90 -26.52
N HIS A 585 -9.02 -19.75 -27.85
CA HIS A 585 -8.61 -20.84 -28.74
C HIS A 585 -7.15 -21.25 -28.46
N VAL A 586 -6.23 -20.29 -28.47
CA VAL A 586 -4.80 -20.50 -28.16
C VAL A 586 -4.62 -21.13 -26.78
N ASN A 587 -5.35 -20.63 -25.77
CA ASN A 587 -5.27 -21.19 -24.44
C ASN A 587 -5.65 -22.67 -24.40
N ARG A 588 -6.72 -23.06 -25.10
CA ARG A 588 -7.19 -24.46 -25.17
C ARG A 588 -6.25 -25.35 -25.98
N THR A 589 -5.75 -24.89 -27.13
CA THR A 589 -5.04 -25.75 -28.08
C THR A 589 -3.53 -25.73 -27.91
N VAL A 590 -2.96 -24.71 -27.25
CA VAL A 590 -1.51 -24.56 -27.06
C VAL A 590 -1.15 -24.47 -25.59
N SER A 591 -1.66 -23.46 -24.87
CA SER A 591 -1.20 -23.15 -23.50
C SER A 591 -1.53 -24.27 -22.52
N LEU A 592 -2.77 -24.77 -22.53
CA LEU A 592 -3.22 -25.83 -21.63
C LEU A 592 -2.48 -27.18 -21.89
N PRO A 593 -2.34 -27.66 -23.14
CA PRO A 593 -1.47 -28.80 -23.44
C PRO A 593 0.00 -28.56 -23.10
N HIS A 594 0.51 -27.32 -23.24
CA HIS A 594 1.88 -26.98 -22.87
C HIS A 594 2.09 -27.18 -21.36
N VAL A 595 1.26 -26.60 -20.50
CA VAL A 595 1.43 -26.71 -19.04
C VAL A 595 1.24 -28.15 -18.53
N TRP A 596 0.33 -28.94 -19.13
CA TRP A 596 0.19 -30.36 -18.80
C TRP A 596 1.47 -31.16 -19.10
N ARG A 597 2.05 -30.99 -20.30
CA ARG A 597 3.33 -31.64 -20.67
C ARG A 597 4.46 -31.25 -19.73
N ARG A 598 4.43 -30.03 -19.18
CA ARG A 598 5.43 -29.59 -18.19
C ARG A 598 5.21 -30.24 -16.83
N CYS A 599 3.98 -30.45 -16.38
CA CYS A 599 3.74 -31.22 -15.17
C CYS A 599 4.22 -32.69 -15.28
N GLU A 600 4.22 -33.26 -16.48
CA GLU A 600 4.74 -34.62 -16.75
C GLU A 600 6.27 -34.70 -16.75
N ALA A 601 6.95 -33.76 -17.41
CA ALA A 601 8.35 -33.93 -17.79
C ALA A 601 9.27 -32.72 -17.54
N SER A 602 8.82 -31.71 -16.78
CA SER A 602 9.66 -30.52 -16.51
C SER A 602 10.89 -30.86 -15.68
N THR A 603 11.99 -30.19 -16.02
CA THR A 603 13.15 -30.00 -15.14
C THR A 603 13.09 -28.61 -14.51
N LYS A 604 13.93 -28.35 -13.52
CA LYS A 604 14.31 -27.02 -13.08
C LYS A 604 15.30 -26.38 -14.07
N ALA A 605 15.55 -25.08 -13.95
CA ALA A 605 16.55 -24.32 -14.68
C ALA A 605 17.97 -24.90 -14.48
N ASN A 606 18.24 -25.49 -13.31
CA ASN A 606 19.50 -26.17 -13.01
C ASN A 606 19.58 -27.62 -13.53
N GLY A 607 18.57 -28.10 -14.26
CA GLY A 607 18.54 -29.45 -14.86
C GLY A 607 17.98 -30.55 -13.95
N GLU A 608 17.66 -30.28 -12.68
CA GLU A 608 17.02 -31.26 -11.79
C GLU A 608 15.60 -31.63 -12.25
N ASP A 609 15.20 -32.89 -12.05
CA ASP A 609 13.81 -33.29 -12.26
C ASP A 609 12.83 -32.46 -11.40
N SER A 610 11.68 -32.14 -11.98
CA SER A 610 10.61 -31.38 -11.34
C SER A 610 9.26 -31.88 -11.87
N LYS A 611 9.02 -33.18 -11.72
CA LYS A 611 7.89 -33.88 -12.33
C LYS A 611 6.70 -33.92 -11.36
N ARG A 612 5.77 -32.97 -11.56
CA ARG A 612 4.64 -32.71 -10.65
C ARG A 612 3.73 -33.92 -10.51
N LEU A 613 3.39 -34.59 -11.62
CA LEU A 613 2.45 -35.72 -11.60
C LEU A 613 3.06 -36.99 -10.99
N GLU A 614 4.37 -37.19 -11.12
CA GLU A 614 5.06 -38.33 -10.50
C GLU A 614 5.02 -38.24 -8.98
N ASN A 615 5.11 -37.04 -8.39
CA ASN A 615 5.00 -36.87 -6.94
C ASN A 615 3.69 -37.47 -6.40
N PHE A 616 2.54 -37.24 -7.05
CA PHE A 616 1.27 -37.87 -6.63
C PHE A 616 1.30 -39.40 -6.75
N ARG A 617 1.84 -39.92 -7.84
CA ARG A 617 1.96 -41.38 -8.06
C ARG A 617 2.89 -42.05 -7.05
N ILE A 618 3.99 -41.39 -6.68
CA ILE A 618 4.91 -41.86 -5.63
C ILE A 618 4.22 -41.81 -4.27
N ALA A 619 3.57 -40.70 -3.92
CA ALA A 619 2.82 -40.58 -2.67
C ALA A 619 1.67 -41.61 -2.55
N ALA A 620 1.09 -42.02 -3.68
CA ALA A 620 0.09 -43.09 -3.77
C ALA A 620 0.68 -44.52 -3.74
N GLY A 621 2.01 -44.67 -3.71
CA GLY A 621 2.69 -45.97 -3.77
C GLY A 621 2.62 -46.67 -5.14
N GLN A 622 2.21 -45.95 -6.19
CA GLN A 622 2.08 -46.46 -7.57
C GLN A 622 3.37 -46.33 -8.39
N LEU A 623 4.35 -45.59 -7.87
CA LEU A 623 5.67 -45.38 -8.45
C LEU A 623 6.70 -45.31 -7.32
N GLN A 624 7.91 -45.82 -7.55
CA GLN A 624 9.03 -45.66 -6.62
C GLN A 624 9.86 -44.44 -6.99
N GLY A 625 10.31 -43.65 -6.02
CA GLY A 625 11.11 -42.46 -6.28
C GLY A 625 11.24 -41.53 -5.08
N LYS A 626 11.89 -40.38 -5.31
CA LYS A 626 12.01 -39.28 -4.35
C LYS A 626 11.17 -38.10 -4.79
N PHE A 627 10.86 -37.20 -3.85
CA PHE A 627 10.18 -35.95 -4.17
C PHE A 627 11.04 -35.13 -5.14
N THR A 628 10.40 -34.50 -6.14
CA THR A 628 11.06 -33.62 -7.10
C THR A 628 10.41 -32.24 -7.15
N GLY A 629 11.20 -31.22 -7.47
CA GLY A 629 10.74 -29.84 -7.57
C GLY A 629 10.66 -29.08 -6.25
N ILE A 630 9.69 -28.16 -6.14
CA ILE A 630 9.50 -27.26 -4.99
C ILE A 630 8.26 -27.71 -4.22
N TYR A 631 8.26 -27.59 -2.90
CA TYR A 631 7.22 -28.11 -2.00
C TYR A 631 5.79 -27.65 -2.35
N PHE A 632 5.59 -26.49 -2.99
CA PHE A 632 4.26 -25.99 -3.40
C PHE A 632 3.80 -26.47 -4.80
N ASN A 633 4.57 -27.32 -5.47
CA ASN A 633 4.30 -27.77 -6.84
C ASN A 633 2.97 -28.53 -7.01
N ASP A 634 2.39 -29.07 -5.94
CA ASP A 634 1.05 -29.66 -5.96
C ASP A 634 0.01 -28.66 -6.49
N SER A 635 0.16 -27.39 -6.13
CA SER A 635 -0.73 -26.31 -6.55
C SER A 635 -0.75 -26.09 -8.07
N ASP A 636 0.35 -26.34 -8.78
CA ASP A 636 0.39 -26.21 -10.24
C ASP A 636 -0.61 -27.15 -10.90
N VAL A 637 -0.66 -28.40 -10.43
CA VAL A 637 -1.61 -29.41 -10.92
C VAL A 637 -3.04 -28.99 -10.62
N TYR A 638 -3.30 -28.45 -9.42
CA TYR A 638 -4.64 -28.00 -9.04
C TYR A 638 -5.12 -26.81 -9.89
N LYS A 639 -4.28 -25.79 -10.09
CA LYS A 639 -4.60 -24.64 -10.96
C LYS A 639 -4.85 -25.07 -12.42
N ILE A 640 -4.06 -26.02 -12.94
CA ILE A 640 -4.25 -26.54 -14.30
C ILE A 640 -5.53 -27.39 -14.40
N LEU A 641 -5.89 -28.17 -13.36
CA LEU A 641 -7.18 -28.86 -13.29
C LEU A 641 -8.35 -27.87 -13.26
N GLU A 642 -8.22 -26.76 -12.54
CA GLU A 642 -9.20 -25.68 -12.53
C GLU A 642 -9.38 -25.08 -13.93
N GLY A 643 -8.28 -24.73 -14.61
CA GLY A 643 -8.33 -24.24 -15.99
C GLY A 643 -8.87 -25.28 -16.98
N THR A 644 -8.56 -26.56 -16.76
CA THR A 644 -9.11 -27.68 -17.54
C THR A 644 -10.63 -27.78 -17.35
N ALA A 645 -11.13 -27.66 -16.12
CA ALA A 645 -12.56 -27.66 -15.83
C ALA A 645 -13.28 -26.53 -16.59
N TYR A 646 -12.74 -25.31 -16.53
CA TYR A 646 -13.31 -24.17 -17.25
C TYR A 646 -13.25 -24.34 -18.77
N SER A 647 -12.13 -24.87 -19.29
CA SER A 647 -11.99 -25.17 -20.71
C SER A 647 -13.02 -26.20 -21.19
N LEU A 648 -13.21 -27.30 -20.45
CA LEU A 648 -14.21 -28.33 -20.73
C LEU A 648 -15.64 -27.77 -20.70
N ARG A 649 -15.89 -26.81 -19.83
CA ARG A 649 -17.20 -26.15 -19.73
C ARG A 649 -17.50 -25.26 -20.93
N ASN A 650 -16.48 -24.56 -21.46
CA ASN A 650 -16.61 -23.77 -22.69
C ASN A 650 -16.65 -24.64 -23.95
N HIS A 651 -15.89 -25.73 -23.95
CA HIS A 651 -15.76 -26.63 -25.08
C HIS A 651 -15.48 -28.07 -24.61
N PRO A 652 -16.50 -28.94 -24.60
CA PRO A 652 -16.34 -30.33 -24.20
C PRO A 652 -15.23 -31.04 -24.98
N ASP A 653 -14.39 -31.80 -24.27
CA ASP A 653 -13.32 -32.62 -24.83
C ASP A 653 -13.18 -33.91 -24.00
N ALA A 654 -13.68 -35.02 -24.54
CA ALA A 654 -13.70 -36.30 -23.84
C ALA A 654 -12.30 -36.85 -23.54
N LYS A 655 -11.29 -36.57 -24.37
CA LYS A 655 -9.92 -37.04 -24.16
C LYS A 655 -9.26 -36.27 -23.03
N LEU A 656 -9.39 -34.94 -23.06
CA LEU A 656 -8.89 -34.07 -21.98
C LEU A 656 -9.58 -34.39 -20.65
N GLN A 657 -10.90 -34.61 -20.67
CA GLN A 657 -11.63 -34.99 -19.46
C GLN A 657 -11.15 -36.34 -18.90
N ALA A 658 -10.99 -37.36 -19.74
CA ALA A 658 -10.48 -38.66 -19.30
C ALA A 658 -9.05 -38.58 -18.73
N TYR A 659 -8.19 -37.74 -19.31
CA TYR A 659 -6.86 -37.47 -18.77
C TYR A 659 -6.93 -36.76 -17.41
N ALA A 660 -7.79 -35.74 -17.28
CA ALA A 660 -8.01 -35.06 -16.00
C ALA A 660 -8.57 -36.01 -14.93
N ASP A 661 -9.51 -36.89 -15.28
CA ASP A 661 -10.05 -37.93 -14.38
C ASP A 661 -8.92 -38.86 -13.88
N GLN A 662 -8.00 -39.25 -14.75
CA GLN A 662 -6.84 -40.07 -14.38
C GLN A 662 -5.90 -39.35 -13.41
N VAL A 663 -5.63 -38.06 -13.64
CA VAL A 663 -4.82 -37.24 -12.71
C VAL A 663 -5.53 -37.14 -11.35
N ILE A 664 -6.85 -36.93 -11.34
CA ILE A 664 -7.67 -36.90 -10.12
C ILE A 664 -7.59 -38.23 -9.36
N ASP A 665 -7.53 -39.38 -10.06
CA ASP A 665 -7.34 -40.68 -9.44
C ASP A 665 -5.99 -40.79 -8.70
N TRP A 666 -4.91 -40.24 -9.28
CA TRP A 666 -3.62 -40.18 -8.59
C TRP A 666 -3.65 -39.28 -7.36
N ILE A 667 -4.29 -38.11 -7.46
CA ILE A 667 -4.46 -37.17 -6.35
C ILE A 667 -5.27 -37.83 -5.21
N ALA A 668 -6.39 -38.46 -5.54
CA ALA A 668 -7.24 -39.14 -4.57
C ALA A 668 -6.50 -40.30 -3.87
N ALA A 669 -5.72 -41.08 -4.62
CA ALA A 669 -4.92 -42.18 -4.07
C ALA A 669 -3.77 -41.70 -3.18
N ALA A 670 -3.24 -40.49 -3.39
CA ALA A 670 -2.20 -39.90 -2.56
C ALA A 670 -2.73 -39.36 -1.21
N GLN A 671 -4.04 -39.13 -1.07
CA GLN A 671 -4.63 -38.58 0.15
C GLN A 671 -4.54 -39.56 1.33
N TRP A 672 -4.18 -39.07 2.50
CA TRP A 672 -4.04 -39.88 3.70
C TRP A 672 -5.43 -40.27 4.26
N PRO A 673 -5.52 -41.29 5.14
CA PRO A 673 -6.80 -41.73 5.70
C PRO A 673 -7.57 -40.65 6.48
N ASP A 674 -6.87 -39.69 7.09
CA ASP A 674 -7.45 -38.57 7.84
C ASP A 674 -7.79 -37.35 6.97
N GLY A 675 -7.55 -37.42 5.66
CA GLY A 675 -7.85 -36.36 4.70
C GLY A 675 -6.66 -35.47 4.35
N TYR A 676 -5.51 -35.62 5.00
CA TYR A 676 -4.32 -34.83 4.67
C TYR A 676 -3.79 -35.13 3.26
N LEU A 677 -3.42 -34.09 2.51
CA LEU A 677 -2.85 -34.23 1.16
C LEU A 677 -1.79 -33.15 0.90
N PHE A 678 -0.53 -33.58 0.91
CA PHE A 678 0.61 -32.74 0.55
C PHE A 678 1.79 -33.64 0.18
N THR A 679 2.19 -33.67 -1.09
CA THR A 679 3.13 -34.70 -1.58
C THR A 679 4.52 -34.56 -0.98
N SER A 680 4.98 -33.33 -0.72
CA SER A 680 6.27 -33.07 -0.10
C SER A 680 6.42 -33.82 1.22
N TYR A 681 5.42 -33.79 2.11
CA TYR A 681 5.44 -34.54 3.39
C TYR A 681 4.96 -35.99 3.30
N SER A 682 4.55 -36.42 2.11
CA SER A 682 4.14 -37.81 1.84
C SER A 682 5.27 -38.67 1.27
N ILE A 683 6.36 -38.05 0.81
CA ILE A 683 7.46 -38.70 0.09
C ILE A 683 8.79 -38.43 0.82
N PRO A 684 9.70 -39.43 0.93
CA PRO A 684 9.58 -40.81 0.45
C PRO A 684 8.58 -41.66 1.26
N GLU A 685 8.26 -41.22 2.47
CA GLU A 685 7.26 -41.82 3.34
C GLU A 685 6.43 -40.73 4.02
N LYS A 686 5.28 -41.11 4.58
CA LYS A 686 4.37 -40.20 5.28
C LYS A 686 5.02 -39.70 6.57
N ARG A 687 5.15 -38.38 6.72
CA ARG A 687 5.77 -37.70 7.87
C ARG A 687 4.74 -36.94 8.71
N PRO A 688 3.88 -37.60 9.50
CA PRO A 688 2.82 -36.94 10.28
C PRO A 688 3.33 -35.85 11.23
N GLN A 689 4.54 -36.03 11.79
CA GLN A 689 5.19 -35.10 12.70
C GLN A 689 5.63 -33.79 12.03
N ALA A 690 5.77 -33.76 10.70
CA ALA A 690 6.19 -32.56 9.97
C ALA A 690 5.01 -31.61 9.67
N ARG A 691 3.77 -32.13 9.68
CA ARG A 691 2.58 -31.36 9.33
C ARG A 691 2.45 -30.10 10.20
N TRP A 692 2.17 -28.98 9.57
CA TRP A 692 1.90 -27.70 10.24
C TRP A 692 3.06 -27.16 11.09
N THR A 693 4.25 -27.76 11.03
CA THR A 693 5.41 -27.30 11.81
C THR A 693 5.97 -25.99 11.27
N ASN A 694 5.77 -25.72 9.97
CA ASN A 694 6.18 -24.49 9.31
C ASN A 694 5.07 -23.95 8.39
N VAL A 695 3.97 -23.52 9.02
CA VAL A 695 2.81 -22.91 8.35
C VAL A 695 3.19 -21.67 7.53
N GLY A 696 4.24 -20.96 7.94
CA GLY A 696 4.75 -19.75 7.27
C GLY A 696 5.50 -20.03 5.96
N GLY A 697 6.23 -21.14 5.86
CA GLY A 697 7.12 -21.41 4.73
C GLY A 697 6.65 -22.48 3.77
N GLN A 698 5.94 -23.51 4.25
CA GLN A 698 5.81 -24.78 3.49
C GLN A 698 4.57 -24.85 2.58
N HIS A 699 3.72 -23.82 2.57
CA HIS A 699 2.59 -23.70 1.63
C HIS A 699 1.58 -24.87 1.68
N GLU A 700 1.50 -25.60 2.79
CA GLU A 700 0.49 -26.67 2.99
C GLU A 700 -0.94 -26.12 2.80
N LEU A 701 -1.25 -24.99 3.44
CA LEU A 701 -2.54 -24.34 3.36
C LEU A 701 -2.79 -23.68 1.98
N TYR A 702 -1.74 -23.15 1.34
CA TYR A 702 -1.83 -22.60 -0.02
C TYR A 702 -2.19 -23.69 -1.04
N CYS A 703 -1.54 -24.86 -0.97
CA CYS A 703 -1.88 -25.99 -1.82
C CYS A 703 -3.30 -26.50 -1.54
N ALA A 704 -3.72 -26.52 -0.27
CA ALA A 704 -5.08 -26.89 0.10
C ALA A 704 -6.14 -25.96 -0.49
N GLY A 705 -5.89 -24.64 -0.49
CA GLY A 705 -6.83 -23.67 -1.06
C GLY A 705 -7.00 -23.85 -2.57
N HIS A 706 -5.89 -23.99 -3.31
CA HIS A 706 -5.96 -24.28 -4.75
C HIS A 706 -6.60 -25.65 -5.07
N LEU A 707 -6.42 -26.67 -4.22
CA LEU A 707 -7.14 -27.95 -4.36
C LEU A 707 -8.66 -27.76 -4.22
N ILE A 708 -9.10 -26.94 -3.26
CA ILE A 708 -10.51 -26.63 -3.06
C ILE A 708 -11.08 -25.89 -4.28
N GLU A 709 -10.39 -24.87 -4.79
CA GLU A 709 -10.80 -24.16 -6.01
C GLU A 709 -10.96 -25.11 -7.21
N ALA A 710 -9.98 -25.98 -7.44
CA ALA A 710 -10.01 -26.98 -8.50
C ALA A 710 -11.14 -28.01 -8.31
N GLY A 711 -11.35 -28.48 -7.09
CA GLY A 711 -12.40 -29.44 -6.76
C GLY A 711 -13.80 -28.88 -7.01
N VAL A 712 -14.05 -27.63 -6.60
CA VAL A 712 -15.31 -26.93 -6.87
C VAL A 712 -15.49 -26.73 -8.38
N ALA A 713 -14.50 -26.17 -9.08
CA ALA A 713 -14.58 -25.92 -10.52
C ALA A 713 -14.84 -27.19 -11.33
N TYR A 714 -14.15 -28.30 -11.02
CA TYR A 714 -14.32 -29.56 -11.74
C TYR A 714 -15.69 -30.19 -11.51
N ALA A 715 -16.22 -30.11 -10.29
CA ALA A 715 -17.57 -30.57 -9.98
C ALA A 715 -18.64 -29.73 -10.69
N GLU A 716 -18.49 -28.41 -10.73
CA GLU A 716 -19.40 -27.51 -11.46
C GLU A 716 -19.36 -27.74 -12.98
N ALA A 717 -18.17 -28.00 -13.54
CA ALA A 717 -17.99 -28.22 -14.97
C ALA A 717 -18.51 -29.57 -15.46
N THR A 718 -18.29 -30.65 -14.69
CA THR A 718 -18.47 -32.04 -15.14
C THR A 718 -19.56 -32.81 -14.39
N GLY A 719 -20.02 -32.31 -13.24
CA GLY A 719 -20.88 -33.04 -12.31
C GLY A 719 -20.17 -34.12 -11.48
N LYS A 720 -18.87 -34.37 -11.71
CA LYS A 720 -18.11 -35.41 -11.00
C LYS A 720 -17.54 -34.86 -9.68
N ARG A 721 -17.79 -35.59 -8.59
CA ARG A 721 -17.45 -35.14 -7.22
C ARG A 721 -16.12 -35.61 -6.67
N LYS A 722 -15.43 -36.56 -7.32
CA LYS A 722 -14.24 -37.22 -6.75
C LYS A 722 -13.18 -36.24 -6.23
N LEU A 723 -12.80 -35.23 -7.01
CA LEU A 723 -11.85 -34.20 -6.58
C LEU A 723 -12.41 -33.29 -5.48
N LEU A 724 -13.69 -32.91 -5.57
CA LEU A 724 -14.37 -32.11 -4.55
C LEU A 724 -14.42 -32.83 -3.19
N ASP A 725 -14.70 -34.13 -3.19
CA ASP A 725 -14.78 -34.91 -1.95
C ASP A 725 -13.39 -35.10 -1.32
N VAL A 726 -12.32 -35.22 -2.12
CA VAL A 726 -10.92 -35.14 -1.66
C VAL A 726 -10.65 -33.79 -1.00
N ALA A 727 -11.03 -32.68 -1.65
CA ALA A 727 -10.84 -31.34 -1.12
C ALA A 727 -11.61 -31.11 0.19
N ILE A 728 -12.87 -31.57 0.28
CA ILE A 728 -13.70 -31.49 1.50
C ILE A 728 -13.05 -32.21 2.66
N ARG A 729 -12.53 -33.43 2.45
CA ARG A 729 -11.85 -34.17 3.53
C ARG A 729 -10.62 -33.43 4.05
N PHE A 730 -9.87 -32.76 3.18
CA PHE A 730 -8.71 -31.98 3.62
C PHE A 730 -9.13 -30.68 4.33
N ALA A 731 -10.15 -29.98 3.82
CA ALA A 731 -10.73 -28.81 4.46
C ALA A 731 -11.29 -29.13 5.86
N ASP A 732 -11.97 -30.27 6.01
CA ASP A 732 -12.49 -30.75 7.29
C ASP A 732 -11.38 -30.98 8.32
N LEU A 733 -10.24 -31.56 7.90
CA LEU A 733 -9.06 -31.72 8.74
C LEU A 733 -8.48 -30.36 9.16
N ILE A 734 -8.40 -29.40 8.23
CA ILE A 734 -7.90 -28.04 8.49
C ILE A 734 -8.79 -27.32 9.52
N CYS A 735 -10.11 -27.30 9.33
CA CYS A 735 -11.06 -26.73 10.29
C CYS A 735 -11.04 -27.44 11.65
N GLY A 736 -10.72 -28.73 11.67
CA GLY A 736 -10.49 -29.49 12.90
C GLY A 736 -9.24 -29.06 13.65
N THR A 737 -8.20 -28.64 12.93
CA THR A 737 -6.84 -28.37 13.45
C THR A 737 -6.62 -26.91 13.86
N PHE A 738 -7.12 -25.96 13.07
CA PHE A 738 -6.89 -24.52 13.26
C PHE A 738 -8.11 -23.83 13.88
N GLY A 739 -7.86 -22.83 14.72
CA GLY A 739 -8.90 -22.02 15.38
C GLY A 739 -8.53 -21.62 16.81
N PRO A 740 -9.39 -20.81 17.47
CA PRO A 740 -9.18 -20.39 18.86
C PRO A 740 -9.08 -21.58 19.82
N GLY A 741 -8.08 -21.58 20.69
CA GLY A 741 -7.83 -22.70 21.63
C GLY A 741 -7.36 -24.00 20.96
N LYS A 742 -7.07 -23.96 19.64
CA LYS A 742 -6.44 -25.05 18.87
C LYS A 742 -5.06 -24.59 18.39
N ARG A 743 -4.65 -24.94 17.17
CA ARG A 743 -3.45 -24.36 16.56
C ARG A 743 -3.73 -22.94 16.11
N GLU A 744 -3.13 -21.99 16.81
CA GLU A 744 -3.25 -20.56 16.50
C GLU A 744 -2.16 -20.12 15.53
N ALA A 745 -2.39 -20.32 14.23
CA ALA A 745 -1.46 -19.92 13.16
C ALA A 745 -2.21 -19.41 11.94
N ALA A 746 -1.60 -18.45 11.23
CA ALA A 746 -2.08 -17.95 9.95
C ALA A 746 -1.24 -18.53 8.79
N PRO A 747 -1.79 -18.68 7.57
CA PRO A 747 -1.04 -19.11 6.40
C PRO A 747 0.10 -18.13 6.07
N GLY A 748 1.29 -18.64 5.76
CA GLY A 748 2.37 -17.80 5.22
C GLY A 748 2.15 -17.33 3.80
N HIS A 749 1.29 -18.00 3.03
CA HIS A 749 0.80 -17.55 1.72
C HIS A 749 -0.73 -17.75 1.70
N GLN A 750 -1.45 -16.64 1.65
CA GLN A 750 -2.91 -16.55 1.58
C GLN A 750 -3.44 -17.26 0.34
N GLU A 751 -4.59 -17.94 0.47
CA GLU A 751 -5.34 -18.61 -0.61
C GLU A 751 -6.42 -19.50 0.02
N ILE A 752 -6.11 -20.15 1.14
CA ILE A 752 -7.05 -21.03 1.84
C ILE A 752 -8.30 -20.27 2.32
N GLU A 753 -8.15 -19.00 2.67
CA GLU A 753 -9.24 -18.17 3.20
C GLU A 753 -10.35 -17.97 2.15
N LEU A 754 -10.00 -17.53 0.93
CA LEU A 754 -10.98 -17.36 -0.16
C LEU A 754 -11.57 -18.71 -0.62
N ALA A 755 -10.76 -19.77 -0.61
CA ALA A 755 -11.19 -21.09 -1.03
C ALA A 755 -12.19 -21.72 -0.05
N LEU A 756 -11.95 -21.58 1.26
CA LEU A 756 -12.89 -22.01 2.30
C LEU A 756 -14.21 -21.25 2.22
N ILE A 757 -14.20 -19.95 1.89
CA ILE A 757 -15.44 -19.19 1.70
C ILE A 757 -16.20 -19.68 0.45
N ARG A 758 -15.51 -19.99 -0.65
CA ARG A 758 -16.14 -20.63 -1.82
C ARG A 758 -16.76 -21.98 -1.45
N LEU A 759 -16.08 -22.78 -0.62
CA LEU A 759 -16.59 -24.06 -0.14
C LEU A 759 -17.77 -23.90 0.83
N TYR A 760 -17.76 -22.87 1.68
CA TYR A 760 -18.90 -22.48 2.51
C TYR A 760 -20.14 -22.19 1.65
N ARG A 761 -20.01 -21.34 0.62
CA ARG A 761 -21.12 -21.01 -0.29
C ARG A 761 -21.69 -22.25 -0.99
N LEU A 762 -20.84 -23.21 -1.34
CA LEU A 762 -21.27 -24.45 -1.98
C LEU A 762 -21.97 -25.43 -1.01
N THR A 763 -21.55 -25.48 0.26
CA THR A 763 -21.93 -26.54 1.20
C THR A 763 -22.86 -26.11 2.33
N GLY A 764 -22.95 -24.81 2.61
CA GLY A 764 -23.67 -24.23 3.75
C GLY A 764 -23.04 -24.55 5.12
N LYS A 765 -21.79 -25.02 5.18
CA LYS A 765 -21.14 -25.40 6.46
C LYS A 765 -20.34 -24.23 7.06
N ASP A 766 -20.86 -23.63 8.12
CA ASP A 766 -20.28 -22.44 8.79
C ASP A 766 -18.82 -22.58 9.23
N LYS A 767 -18.38 -23.80 9.57
CA LYS A 767 -16.99 -24.05 10.00
C LYS A 767 -15.96 -23.56 8.98
N TYR A 768 -16.26 -23.60 7.68
CA TYR A 768 -15.33 -23.13 6.65
C TYR A 768 -15.22 -21.60 6.69
N LEU A 769 -16.33 -20.88 6.81
CA LEU A 769 -16.36 -19.42 6.94
C LEU A 769 -15.66 -18.97 8.24
N GLN A 770 -15.94 -19.66 9.36
CA GLN A 770 -15.31 -19.38 10.65
C GLN A 770 -13.80 -19.58 10.62
N THR A 771 -13.31 -20.68 10.02
CA THR A 771 -11.87 -20.92 9.88
C THR A 771 -11.21 -19.92 8.92
N ALA A 772 -11.89 -19.53 7.84
CA ALA A 772 -11.38 -18.49 6.94
C ALA A 772 -11.21 -17.15 7.67
N GLN A 773 -12.23 -16.70 8.41
CA GLN A 773 -12.16 -15.48 9.21
C GLN A 773 -11.06 -15.57 10.28
N PHE A 774 -10.98 -16.71 10.99
CA PHE A 774 -9.93 -16.97 11.96
C PHE A 774 -8.51 -16.76 11.38
N PHE A 775 -8.24 -17.26 10.17
CA PHE A 775 -6.93 -17.10 9.55
C PHE A 775 -6.58 -15.64 9.25
N ILE A 776 -7.57 -14.81 8.92
CA ILE A 776 -7.37 -13.37 8.70
C ILE A 776 -7.16 -12.67 10.04
N ASP A 777 -8.01 -12.93 11.04
CA ASP A 777 -7.95 -12.32 12.37
C ASP A 777 -6.68 -12.68 13.16
N GLN A 778 -6.11 -13.87 12.91
CA GLN A 778 -4.88 -14.31 13.55
C GLN A 778 -3.63 -13.57 13.01
N ARG A 779 -3.73 -12.84 11.89
CA ARG A 779 -2.62 -12.04 11.36
C ARG A 779 -2.24 -10.90 12.30
N GLY A 780 -0.94 -10.63 12.44
CA GLY A 780 -0.41 -9.60 13.35
C GLY A 780 -0.49 -9.92 14.85
N ARG A 781 -1.14 -11.03 15.25
CA ARG A 781 -1.22 -11.50 16.63
C ARG A 781 -0.05 -12.42 16.98
N GLY A 782 0.93 -11.87 17.68
CA GLY A 782 2.21 -12.51 18.02
C GLY A 782 2.23 -13.25 19.36
N GLU A 783 1.13 -13.28 20.09
CA GLU A 783 1.05 -13.82 21.46
C GLU A 783 1.28 -15.33 21.49
N THR A 784 0.76 -16.03 20.48
CA THR A 784 0.76 -17.51 20.43
C THR A 784 1.59 -18.07 19.27
N ARG A 785 2.23 -17.21 18.47
CA ARG A 785 3.02 -17.61 17.31
C ARG A 785 4.04 -16.55 16.87
N ARG A 786 5.02 -16.98 16.08
CA ARG A 786 5.91 -16.06 15.34
C ARG A 786 5.13 -15.38 14.21
N LEU A 787 5.29 -14.07 14.11
CA LEU A 787 4.82 -13.28 12.96
C LEU A 787 5.78 -13.42 11.78
N TYR A 788 5.23 -13.46 10.57
CA TYR A 788 5.99 -13.58 9.32
C TYR A 788 6.33 -12.22 8.68
N GLY A 789 5.99 -11.11 9.34
CA GLY A 789 6.33 -9.76 8.93
C GLY A 789 5.56 -9.25 7.73
N THR A 790 6.05 -8.17 7.12
CA THR A 790 5.40 -7.47 6.01
C THR A 790 5.26 -8.34 4.78
N TYR A 791 6.25 -9.20 4.49
CA TYR A 791 6.27 -10.09 3.32
C TYR A 791 5.00 -10.95 3.19
N SER A 792 4.41 -11.38 4.32
CA SER A 792 3.16 -12.17 4.37
C SER A 792 1.97 -11.39 4.92
N GLN A 793 2.02 -10.05 4.92
CA GLN A 793 0.99 -9.16 5.45
C GLN A 793 0.59 -9.54 6.89
N ASP A 794 1.61 -9.89 7.69
CA ASP A 794 1.47 -10.46 9.02
C ASP A 794 2.15 -9.63 10.11
N HIS A 795 2.45 -8.37 9.78
CA HIS A 795 3.12 -7.41 10.64
C HIS A 795 2.14 -6.67 11.57
N LEU A 796 0.86 -6.61 11.18
CA LEU A 796 -0.23 -5.95 11.91
C LEU A 796 -1.54 -6.73 11.72
N PRO A 797 -2.48 -6.64 12.69
CA PRO A 797 -3.85 -7.07 12.49
C PRO A 797 -4.42 -6.52 11.19
N PHE A 798 -5.19 -7.32 10.44
CA PHE A 798 -5.70 -6.92 9.12
C PHE A 798 -6.43 -5.57 9.17
N VAL A 799 -7.26 -5.36 10.19
CA VAL A 799 -8.07 -4.15 10.37
C VAL A 799 -7.26 -2.89 10.67
N GLU A 800 -5.98 -3.03 11.02
CA GLU A 800 -5.02 -1.94 11.29
C GLU A 800 -4.08 -1.68 10.11
N GLN A 801 -4.12 -2.49 9.05
CA GLN A 801 -3.27 -2.27 7.88
C GLN A 801 -3.74 -1.03 7.10
N GLU A 802 -2.77 -0.22 6.65
CA GLU A 802 -3.03 1.06 5.96
C GLU A 802 -2.47 1.10 4.54
N THR A 803 -1.40 0.35 4.27
CA THR A 803 -0.66 0.40 3.00
C THR A 803 -0.38 -1.00 2.46
N GLY A 804 -0.36 -1.14 1.13
CA GLY A 804 0.08 -2.36 0.48
C GLY A 804 1.57 -2.60 0.71
N VAL A 805 1.92 -3.67 1.44
CA VAL A 805 3.31 -4.05 1.75
C VAL A 805 3.56 -5.53 1.51
N GLY A 806 4.83 -5.91 1.35
CA GLY A 806 5.24 -7.29 1.17
C GLY A 806 4.81 -7.90 -0.16
N HIS A 807 4.71 -9.23 -0.25
CA HIS A 807 4.43 -9.92 -1.50
C HIS A 807 3.04 -9.58 -2.06
N SER A 808 2.99 -9.20 -3.33
CA SER A 808 1.78 -8.62 -3.94
C SER A 808 0.66 -9.64 -4.17
N VAL A 809 0.98 -10.87 -4.59
CA VAL A 809 -0.03 -11.97 -4.73
C VAL A 809 -0.66 -12.33 -3.39
N ARG A 810 0.15 -12.55 -2.35
CA ARG A 810 -0.32 -12.82 -0.98
C ARG A 810 -1.32 -11.77 -0.50
N ALA A 811 -0.99 -10.49 -0.73
CA ALA A 811 -1.87 -9.38 -0.41
C ALA A 811 -3.18 -9.43 -1.22
N GLY A 812 -3.11 -9.59 -2.54
CA GLY A 812 -4.31 -9.66 -3.40
C GLY A 812 -5.27 -10.80 -3.01
N TYR A 813 -4.75 -11.98 -2.67
CA TYR A 813 -5.56 -13.11 -2.18
C TYR A 813 -6.14 -12.85 -0.78
N LEU A 814 -5.38 -12.23 0.13
CA LEU A 814 -5.92 -11.77 1.42
C LEU A 814 -7.09 -10.82 1.23
N PHE A 815 -6.94 -9.84 0.33
CA PHE A 815 -7.95 -8.81 0.10
C PHE A 815 -9.21 -9.39 -0.54
N CYS A 816 -9.07 -10.40 -1.42
CA CYS A 816 -10.21 -11.18 -1.90
C CYS A 816 -10.99 -11.80 -0.74
N ALA A 817 -10.31 -12.54 0.14
CA ALA A 817 -10.94 -13.22 1.27
C ALA A 817 -11.58 -12.24 2.26
N ALA A 818 -10.90 -11.14 2.59
CA ALA A 818 -11.43 -10.09 3.46
C ALA A 818 -12.66 -9.42 2.85
N THR A 819 -12.69 -9.19 1.53
CA THR A 819 -13.86 -8.65 0.83
C THR A 819 -15.03 -9.63 0.90
N ASP A 820 -14.75 -10.93 0.80
CA ASP A 820 -15.75 -11.97 1.00
C ASP A 820 -16.27 -11.98 2.46
N ILE A 821 -15.45 -11.73 3.48
CA ILE A 821 -15.92 -11.57 4.87
C ILE A 821 -16.88 -10.38 5.02
N VAL A 822 -16.57 -9.23 4.41
CA VAL A 822 -17.50 -8.08 4.41
C VAL A 822 -18.85 -8.47 3.83
N ARG A 823 -18.87 -9.25 2.75
CA ARG A 823 -20.11 -9.74 2.12
C ARG A 823 -20.92 -10.67 3.03
N GLU A 824 -20.27 -11.57 3.76
CA GLU A 824 -20.96 -12.60 4.55
C GLU A 824 -21.26 -12.15 5.99
N LYS A 825 -20.51 -11.18 6.54
CA LYS A 825 -20.56 -10.76 7.95
C LYS A 825 -20.88 -9.29 8.17
N HIS A 826 -20.82 -8.47 7.12
CA HIS A 826 -21.08 -7.02 7.16
C HIS A 826 -20.10 -6.27 8.11
N ASP A 827 -18.87 -6.78 8.20
CA ASP A 827 -17.87 -6.27 9.12
C ASP A 827 -17.28 -4.93 8.63
N GLU A 828 -17.60 -3.84 9.33
CA GLU A 828 -17.16 -2.48 9.02
C GLU A 828 -15.65 -2.30 9.17
N ALA A 829 -15.00 -2.98 10.12
CA ALA A 829 -13.57 -2.84 10.34
C ALA A 829 -12.78 -3.44 9.16
N TYR A 830 -13.22 -4.60 8.66
CA TYR A 830 -12.68 -5.20 7.44
C TYR A 830 -12.88 -4.30 6.22
N ALA A 831 -14.09 -3.79 6.06
CA ALA A 831 -14.44 -2.97 4.92
C ALA A 831 -13.62 -1.66 4.91
N ALA A 832 -13.41 -1.04 6.09
CA ALA A 832 -12.62 0.17 6.24
C ALA A 832 -11.13 -0.06 5.92
N ALA A 833 -10.58 -1.19 6.37
CA ALA A 833 -9.20 -1.57 6.04
C ALA A 833 -9.02 -1.80 4.53
N LEU A 834 -9.94 -2.52 3.89
CA LEU A 834 -9.94 -2.72 2.43
C LEU A 834 -9.97 -1.39 1.68
N GLN A 835 -10.76 -0.43 2.15
CA GLN A 835 -10.83 0.90 1.53
C GLN A 835 -9.50 1.67 1.65
N ARG A 836 -8.87 1.68 2.84
CA ARG A 836 -7.55 2.31 3.04
C ARG A 836 -6.49 1.66 2.16
N LEU A 837 -6.44 0.33 2.15
CA LEU A 837 -5.51 -0.46 1.33
C LEU A 837 -5.71 -0.18 -0.16
N TRP A 838 -6.95 -0.22 -0.65
CA TRP A 838 -7.25 0.05 -2.06
C TRP A 838 -6.83 1.49 -2.44
N HIS A 839 -7.15 2.45 -1.57
CA HIS A 839 -6.82 3.86 -1.78
C HIS A 839 -5.30 4.10 -1.80
N ASN A 840 -4.53 3.49 -0.90
CA ASN A 840 -3.06 3.57 -0.95
C ASN A 840 -2.50 2.98 -2.25
N ILE A 841 -2.96 1.79 -2.63
CA ILE A 841 -2.38 1.06 -3.76
C ILE A 841 -2.67 1.76 -5.09
N VAL A 842 -3.92 2.16 -5.31
CA VAL A 842 -4.33 2.78 -6.58
C VAL A 842 -3.68 4.15 -6.77
N ASN A 843 -3.50 4.90 -5.68
CA ASN A 843 -2.97 6.25 -5.73
C ASN A 843 -1.44 6.36 -5.66
N LYS A 844 -0.74 5.29 -5.25
CA LYS A 844 0.70 5.39 -4.98
C LYS A 844 1.55 4.21 -5.48
N LYS A 845 0.97 3.04 -5.75
CA LYS A 845 1.75 1.78 -5.92
C LYS A 845 1.37 0.92 -7.13
N THR A 846 0.53 1.43 -8.03
CA THR A 846 0.08 0.69 -9.21
C THR A 846 0.73 1.24 -10.47
N TYR A 847 1.24 0.38 -11.35
CA TYR A 847 1.73 0.79 -12.67
C TYR A 847 0.57 1.09 -13.62
N LEU A 848 0.80 1.94 -14.64
CA LEU A 848 -0.24 2.29 -15.62
C LEU A 848 -0.82 1.05 -16.34
N THR A 849 -0.02 -0.02 -16.50
CA THR A 849 -0.45 -1.31 -17.05
C THR A 849 -1.40 -2.10 -16.12
N GLY A 850 -1.73 -1.56 -14.95
CA GLY A 850 -2.56 -2.18 -13.90
C GLY A 850 -1.79 -3.14 -12.99
N GLY A 851 -0.53 -3.44 -13.30
CA GLY A 851 0.33 -4.33 -12.52
C GLY A 851 0.80 -3.71 -11.21
N VAL A 852 1.09 -4.56 -10.24
CA VAL A 852 1.62 -4.18 -8.91
C VAL A 852 2.86 -5.02 -8.63
N GLY A 853 3.98 -4.37 -8.32
CA GLY A 853 5.21 -5.05 -7.90
C GLY A 853 6.47 -4.20 -8.08
N GLN A 854 7.38 -4.28 -7.13
CA GLN A 854 8.49 -3.33 -6.96
C GLN A 854 9.53 -3.33 -8.09
N PRO A 855 10.28 -2.22 -8.27
CA PRO A 855 11.43 -2.20 -9.16
C PRO A 855 12.54 -3.17 -8.74
N GLY A 856 12.88 -4.14 -9.60
CA GLY A 856 14.04 -5.02 -9.44
C GLY A 856 14.13 -5.88 -8.17
N GLY A 857 13.04 -6.07 -7.40
CA GLY A 857 13.02 -6.76 -6.10
C GLY A 857 12.02 -7.92 -5.98
N PRO A 858 11.91 -8.60 -4.81
CA PRO A 858 11.30 -9.93 -4.58
C PRO A 858 9.75 -9.99 -4.63
N GLU A 859 9.11 -9.62 -5.74
CA GLU A 859 7.69 -9.93 -6.02
C GLU A 859 6.64 -9.15 -5.18
N GLY A 860 7.09 -8.24 -4.31
CA GLY A 860 6.25 -7.42 -3.44
C GLY A 860 6.01 -5.98 -3.86
N PHE A 861 5.26 -5.22 -3.06
CA PHE A 861 5.07 -3.78 -3.23
C PHE A 861 6.36 -3.01 -2.98
N ALA A 862 6.54 -1.91 -3.71
CA ALA A 862 7.57 -0.91 -3.42
C ALA A 862 7.08 0.14 -2.39
N GLY A 863 7.92 1.13 -2.11
CA GLY A 863 7.51 2.35 -1.41
C GLY A 863 6.44 3.13 -2.18
N ASP A 864 5.77 4.05 -1.48
CA ASP A 864 4.85 5.00 -2.12
C ASP A 864 5.56 5.75 -3.27
N TYR A 865 4.94 5.76 -4.45
CA TYR A 865 5.43 6.37 -5.68
C TYR A 865 6.74 5.79 -6.25
N GLU A 866 7.20 4.63 -5.77
CA GLU A 866 8.36 3.94 -6.35
C GLU A 866 7.92 3.08 -7.56
N LEU A 867 7.80 3.73 -8.71
CA LEU A 867 7.22 3.19 -9.94
C LEU A 867 8.22 3.19 -11.11
N ASP A 868 9.46 2.77 -10.86
CA ASP A 868 10.46 2.61 -11.91
C ASP A 868 10.03 1.52 -12.90
N SER A 869 10.23 1.80 -14.20
CA SER A 869 9.80 0.98 -15.32
C SER A 869 10.43 -0.42 -15.38
N ASN A 870 11.54 -0.65 -14.67
CA ASN A 870 12.14 -1.98 -14.48
C ASN A 870 11.43 -2.78 -13.36
N CYS A 871 10.10 -2.81 -13.42
CA CYS A 871 9.23 -3.33 -12.38
C CYS A 871 9.14 -4.85 -12.36
N TYR A 872 8.69 -5.38 -11.22
CA TYR A 872 8.33 -6.78 -11.09
C TYR A 872 6.97 -7.06 -11.73
N ALA A 873 5.92 -6.33 -11.30
CA ALA A 873 4.55 -6.41 -11.82
C ALA A 873 4.11 -7.83 -12.23
N GLU A 874 4.21 -8.79 -11.31
CA GLU A 874 3.99 -10.21 -11.59
C GLU A 874 2.64 -10.46 -12.25
N THR A 875 2.56 -11.39 -13.20
CA THR A 875 1.28 -11.78 -13.82
C THR A 875 0.28 -12.30 -12.79
N CYS A 876 0.71 -13.10 -11.80
CA CYS A 876 -0.19 -13.55 -10.73
C CYS A 876 -0.68 -12.40 -9.85
N SER A 877 0.15 -11.37 -9.66
CA SER A 877 -0.24 -10.18 -8.91
C SER A 877 -1.39 -9.47 -9.63
N GLY A 878 -1.24 -9.19 -10.93
CA GLY A 878 -2.31 -8.63 -11.75
C GLY A 878 -3.61 -9.45 -11.64
N ILE A 879 -3.52 -10.77 -11.78
CA ILE A 879 -4.68 -11.67 -11.62
C ILE A 879 -5.34 -11.52 -10.24
N ALA A 880 -4.57 -11.52 -9.16
CA ALA A 880 -5.10 -11.39 -7.80
C ALA A 880 -5.79 -10.03 -7.58
N PHE A 881 -5.23 -8.94 -8.11
CA PHE A 881 -5.86 -7.62 -8.06
C PHE A 881 -7.12 -7.52 -8.94
N ALA A 882 -7.16 -8.22 -10.08
CA ALA A 882 -8.38 -8.31 -10.88
C ALA A 882 -9.48 -9.09 -10.15
N MET A 883 -9.14 -10.19 -9.48
CA MET A 883 -10.06 -10.96 -8.63
C MET A 883 -10.60 -10.13 -7.46
N TRP A 884 -9.76 -9.28 -6.85
CA TRP A 884 -10.16 -8.41 -5.76
C TRP A 884 -11.11 -7.29 -6.25
N ASN A 885 -10.74 -6.59 -7.32
CA ASN A 885 -11.58 -5.52 -7.87
C ASN A 885 -12.92 -6.05 -8.41
N ALA A 886 -12.96 -7.27 -8.97
CA ALA A 886 -14.23 -7.90 -9.35
C ALA A 886 -15.16 -8.16 -8.14
N ARG A 887 -14.62 -8.43 -6.95
CA ARG A 887 -15.40 -8.57 -5.70
C ARG A 887 -15.87 -7.21 -5.19
N LEU A 888 -15.01 -6.19 -5.23
CA LEU A 888 -15.40 -4.83 -4.87
C LEU A 888 -16.51 -4.30 -5.78
N HIS A 889 -16.46 -4.60 -7.08
CA HIS A 889 -17.56 -4.31 -8.01
C HIS A 889 -18.86 -5.02 -7.60
N GLN A 890 -18.81 -6.31 -7.23
CA GLN A 890 -20.00 -7.04 -6.77
C GLN A 890 -20.65 -6.43 -5.52
N LEU A 891 -19.84 -5.86 -4.62
CA LEU A 891 -20.31 -5.21 -3.40
C LEU A 891 -20.84 -3.79 -3.60
N THR A 892 -20.45 -3.11 -4.67
CA THR A 892 -20.68 -1.65 -4.82
C THR A 892 -21.46 -1.27 -6.06
N GLY A 893 -21.42 -2.11 -7.10
CA GLY A 893 -21.90 -1.78 -8.44
C GLY A 893 -21.11 -0.67 -9.14
N ASP A 894 -19.91 -0.31 -8.65
CA ASP A 894 -19.11 0.81 -9.16
C ASP A 894 -18.20 0.36 -10.33
N ALA A 895 -18.15 1.18 -11.39
CA ALA A 895 -17.37 0.92 -12.60
C ALA A 895 -15.86 1.09 -12.39
N LYS A 896 -15.40 1.89 -11.42
CA LYS A 896 -13.96 2.15 -11.25
C LYS A 896 -13.16 0.88 -10.96
N TYR A 897 -13.76 -0.08 -10.27
CA TYR A 897 -13.14 -1.37 -10.02
C TYR A 897 -13.03 -2.19 -11.32
N VAL A 898 -14.03 -2.07 -12.20
CA VAL A 898 -14.01 -2.69 -13.53
C VAL A 898 -12.96 -2.03 -14.43
N ASP A 899 -12.78 -0.71 -14.35
CA ASP A 899 -11.74 0.03 -15.09
C ASP A 899 -10.33 -0.54 -14.76
N TRP A 900 -10.06 -0.88 -13.50
CA TRP A 900 -8.79 -1.52 -13.13
C TRP A 900 -8.71 -2.98 -13.65
N THR A 901 -9.80 -3.76 -13.58
CA THR A 901 -9.80 -5.11 -14.18
C THR A 901 -9.55 -5.08 -15.68
N GLU A 902 -10.13 -4.12 -16.40
CA GLU A 902 -9.91 -3.90 -17.84
C GLU A 902 -8.43 -3.58 -18.10
N ARG A 903 -7.86 -2.66 -17.32
CA ARG A 903 -6.45 -2.29 -17.43
C ARG A 903 -5.54 -3.51 -17.26
N ILE A 904 -5.77 -4.31 -16.22
CA ILE A 904 -4.99 -5.52 -15.94
C ILE A 904 -5.13 -6.53 -17.10
N PHE A 905 -6.36 -6.84 -17.52
CA PHE A 905 -6.59 -7.89 -18.50
C PHE A 905 -5.95 -7.56 -19.85
N PHE A 906 -6.10 -6.33 -20.34
CA PHE A 906 -5.55 -5.97 -21.64
C PHE A 906 -4.04 -5.68 -21.64
N ASN A 907 -3.46 -5.27 -20.51
CA ASN A 907 -2.07 -4.81 -20.46
C ASN A 907 -1.18 -5.79 -19.67
N ASN A 908 -1.29 -5.82 -18.35
CA ASN A 908 -0.43 -6.68 -17.52
C ASN A 908 -0.60 -8.18 -17.81
N MET A 909 -1.84 -8.66 -17.93
CA MET A 909 -2.12 -10.08 -18.12
C MET A 909 -1.88 -10.53 -19.56
N LEU A 910 -2.55 -9.93 -20.55
CA LEU A 910 -2.36 -10.34 -21.95
C LEU A 910 -0.95 -10.02 -22.47
N GLY A 911 -0.33 -8.91 -22.03
CA GLY A 911 1.06 -8.60 -22.36
C GLY A 911 2.04 -9.66 -21.86
N SER A 912 1.69 -10.42 -20.83
CA SER A 912 2.53 -11.49 -20.29
C SER A 912 2.60 -12.74 -21.17
N LEU A 913 1.60 -12.99 -22.02
CA LEU A 913 1.47 -14.22 -22.82
C LEU A 913 1.92 -13.97 -24.27
N SER A 914 2.72 -14.88 -24.85
CA SER A 914 3.05 -14.79 -26.27
C SER A 914 1.80 -14.89 -27.16
N ALA A 915 1.85 -14.31 -28.36
CA ALA A 915 0.77 -14.43 -29.34
C ALA A 915 0.41 -15.92 -29.61
N ALA A 916 1.42 -16.79 -29.67
CA ALA A 916 1.28 -18.24 -29.85
C ALA A 916 0.84 -19.01 -28.58
N GLY A 917 0.95 -18.42 -27.39
CA GLY A 917 0.47 -19.00 -26.13
C GLY A 917 1.42 -19.99 -25.45
N ASP A 918 2.70 -20.01 -25.82
CA ASP A 918 3.71 -20.98 -25.38
C ASP A 918 4.88 -20.37 -24.60
N CYS A 919 4.99 -19.04 -24.56
CA CYS A 919 5.96 -18.30 -23.76
C CYS A 919 5.26 -17.29 -22.84
N HIS A 920 5.85 -17.04 -21.68
CA HIS A 920 5.23 -16.22 -20.64
C HIS A 920 6.25 -15.28 -19.99
N TYR A 921 5.77 -14.13 -19.53
CA TYR A 921 6.46 -13.34 -18.51
C TYR A 921 6.05 -13.81 -17.12
N TYR A 922 7.06 -13.88 -16.25
CA TYR A 922 6.84 -13.89 -14.81
C TYR A 922 6.72 -12.45 -14.33
N THR A 923 7.76 -11.66 -14.60
CA THR A 923 7.81 -10.23 -14.39
C THR A 923 7.43 -9.48 -15.67
N ASN A 924 6.63 -8.42 -15.55
CA ASN A 924 6.13 -7.65 -16.69
C ASN A 924 6.74 -6.23 -16.68
N PRO A 925 8.01 -6.05 -17.05
CA PRO A 925 8.68 -4.75 -17.05
C PRO A 925 8.07 -3.80 -18.10
N LEU A 926 8.09 -2.50 -17.82
CA LEU A 926 7.66 -1.44 -18.75
C LEU A 926 8.81 -0.95 -19.65
N VAL A 927 10.07 -1.24 -19.30
CA VAL A 927 11.25 -1.02 -20.14
C VAL A 927 12.14 -2.25 -20.07
N THR A 928 12.61 -2.75 -21.21
CA THR A 928 13.49 -3.93 -21.29
C THR A 928 14.53 -3.78 -22.40
N GLY A 929 15.76 -4.20 -22.11
CA GLY A 929 16.87 -4.30 -23.07
C GLY A 929 17.33 -5.75 -23.30
N GLY A 930 16.41 -6.72 -23.18
CA GLY A 930 16.73 -8.15 -23.38
C GLY A 930 16.09 -9.13 -22.39
N ARG A 931 15.17 -8.70 -21.52
CA ARG A 931 14.28 -9.65 -20.81
C ARG A 931 13.19 -10.09 -21.77
N GLU A 932 13.22 -11.36 -22.13
CA GLU A 932 12.28 -11.99 -23.04
C GLU A 932 11.28 -12.88 -22.31
N ARG A 933 10.13 -13.15 -22.95
CA ARG A 933 9.19 -14.17 -22.48
C ARG A 933 9.86 -15.53 -22.56
N TRP A 934 9.78 -16.33 -21.50
CA TRP A 934 10.40 -17.66 -21.45
C TRP A 934 9.39 -18.75 -21.77
N GLN A 935 9.86 -19.81 -22.43
CA GLN A 935 9.17 -21.10 -22.39
C GLN A 935 9.46 -21.76 -21.05
N TRP A 936 8.46 -22.30 -20.35
CA TRP A 936 8.70 -23.20 -19.21
C TRP A 936 9.67 -24.29 -19.70
N PRO A 937 10.80 -24.65 -19.03
CA PRO A 937 11.23 -24.36 -17.65
C PRO A 937 12.23 -23.22 -17.47
N GLY A 938 12.22 -22.19 -18.32
CA GLY A 938 13.09 -21.02 -18.12
C GLY A 938 12.99 -20.36 -16.73
N HIS A 939 11.95 -20.69 -15.95
CA HIS A 939 11.78 -20.32 -14.54
C HIS A 939 11.23 -21.51 -13.71
N ASP A 940 11.76 -21.72 -12.49
CA ASP A 940 11.42 -22.88 -11.64
C ASP A 940 10.05 -22.79 -10.95
N CYS A 941 9.61 -21.57 -10.66
CA CYS A 941 8.27 -21.29 -10.14
C CYS A 941 7.31 -21.03 -11.31
N ALA A 942 6.38 -21.97 -11.54
CA ALA A 942 5.45 -21.94 -12.67
C ALA A 942 4.04 -21.43 -12.28
N CYS A 943 3.97 -20.54 -11.28
CA CYS A 943 2.72 -19.93 -10.83
C CYS A 943 1.99 -19.20 -11.97
N CYS A 944 2.70 -18.37 -12.74
CA CYS A 944 2.14 -17.54 -13.81
C CYS A 944 1.46 -18.36 -14.92
N PRO A 945 2.13 -19.32 -15.60
CA PRO A 945 1.50 -20.08 -16.69
C PRO A 945 0.30 -20.91 -16.20
N SER A 946 0.37 -21.50 -15.00
CA SER A 946 -0.76 -22.25 -14.43
C SER A 946 -1.94 -21.34 -14.03
N ASN A 947 -1.68 -20.09 -13.64
CA ASN A 947 -2.72 -19.11 -13.30
C ASN A 947 -3.38 -18.50 -14.55
N LEU A 948 -2.60 -18.24 -15.61
CA LEU A 948 -3.13 -17.71 -16.88
C LEU A 948 -4.15 -18.64 -17.52
N VAL A 949 -3.89 -19.95 -17.55
CA VAL A 949 -4.79 -20.91 -18.22
C VAL A 949 -6.17 -20.97 -17.57
N ARG A 950 -6.27 -20.77 -16.25
CA ARG A 950 -7.55 -20.73 -15.54
C ARG A 950 -8.32 -19.44 -15.78
N VAL A 951 -7.66 -18.28 -15.69
CA VAL A 951 -8.33 -16.98 -15.84
C VAL A 951 -8.80 -16.74 -17.26
N ILE A 952 -7.96 -17.06 -18.27
CA ILE A 952 -8.36 -16.92 -19.68
C ILE A 952 -9.59 -17.79 -19.96
N SER A 953 -9.63 -19.02 -19.44
CA SER A 953 -10.77 -19.91 -19.62
C SER A 953 -12.06 -19.39 -18.97
N SER A 954 -11.96 -18.60 -17.89
CA SER A 954 -13.12 -18.06 -17.18
C SER A 954 -13.44 -16.59 -17.53
N ILE A 955 -12.78 -15.98 -18.52
CA ILE A 955 -12.80 -14.53 -18.74
C ILE A 955 -14.20 -13.94 -18.94
N GLY A 956 -15.12 -14.70 -19.57
CA GLY A 956 -16.51 -14.29 -19.79
C GLY A 956 -17.28 -14.02 -18.49
N GLY A 957 -16.84 -14.58 -17.36
CA GLY A 957 -17.45 -14.40 -16.04
C GLY A 957 -17.26 -13.01 -15.44
N TYR A 958 -16.42 -12.17 -16.05
CA TYR A 958 -16.21 -10.78 -15.65
C TYR A 958 -17.09 -9.79 -16.44
N TRP A 959 -17.63 -10.21 -17.59
CA TRP A 959 -18.17 -9.28 -18.59
C TRP A 959 -19.54 -8.70 -18.25
N TYR A 960 -20.31 -9.39 -17.42
CA TYR A 960 -21.62 -8.95 -17.01
C TYR A 960 -21.85 -9.21 -15.53
N SER A 961 -22.61 -8.30 -14.92
CA SER A 961 -23.25 -8.53 -13.63
C SER A 961 -24.75 -8.27 -13.76
N HIS A 962 -25.55 -8.78 -12.83
CA HIS A 962 -26.99 -8.53 -12.82
C HIS A 962 -27.54 -8.39 -11.40
N SER A 963 -28.65 -7.68 -11.28
CA SER A 963 -29.50 -7.65 -10.09
C SER A 963 -30.88 -8.26 -10.43
N ARG A 964 -31.88 -8.06 -9.58
CA ARG A 964 -33.27 -8.45 -9.91
C ARG A 964 -33.86 -7.62 -11.04
N THR A 965 -33.41 -6.38 -11.24
CA THR A 965 -34.04 -5.39 -12.14
C THR A 965 -33.07 -4.72 -13.11
N ALA A 966 -31.78 -5.04 -13.04
CA ALA A 966 -30.78 -4.46 -13.91
C ALA A 966 -29.75 -5.47 -14.43
N ILE A 967 -29.26 -5.22 -15.64
CA ILE A 967 -28.09 -5.90 -16.21
C ILE A 967 -26.99 -4.86 -16.37
N LEU A 968 -25.80 -5.15 -15.86
CA LEU A 968 -24.61 -4.31 -16.00
C LEU A 968 -23.70 -4.94 -17.05
N VAL A 969 -23.31 -4.14 -18.04
CA VAL A 969 -22.32 -4.50 -19.05
C VAL A 969 -20.97 -3.95 -18.61
N ASN A 970 -20.10 -4.83 -18.12
CA ASN A 970 -18.82 -4.46 -17.51
C ASN A 970 -17.71 -4.40 -18.55
N HIS A 971 -17.60 -5.40 -19.42
CA HIS A 971 -16.58 -5.43 -20.47
C HIS A 971 -17.20 -5.52 -21.85
N TYR A 972 -16.49 -4.93 -22.82
CA TYR A 972 -16.88 -4.92 -24.22
C TYR A 972 -16.07 -5.94 -25.00
N ALA A 973 -16.75 -6.92 -25.59
CA ALA A 973 -16.17 -7.99 -26.40
C ALA A 973 -17.25 -8.68 -27.22
N ALA A 974 -16.93 -9.19 -28.41
CA ALA A 974 -17.91 -9.94 -29.22
C ALA A 974 -18.38 -11.23 -28.51
N ASN A 975 -19.65 -11.27 -28.10
CA ASN A 975 -20.19 -12.37 -27.31
C ASN A 975 -21.71 -12.52 -27.40
N ARG A 976 -22.21 -13.67 -26.92
CA ARG A 976 -23.63 -13.93 -26.65
C ARG A 976 -23.78 -14.41 -25.22
N ALA A 977 -24.52 -13.67 -24.40
CA ALA A 977 -24.80 -13.99 -23.01
C ALA A 977 -26.28 -14.31 -22.79
N ASN A 978 -26.57 -15.30 -21.95
CA ASN A 978 -27.94 -15.60 -21.49
C ASN A 978 -28.04 -15.28 -19.99
N ILE A 979 -28.62 -14.12 -19.68
CA ILE A 979 -28.50 -13.50 -18.35
C ILE A 979 -29.82 -13.66 -17.58
N PRO A 980 -29.80 -14.19 -16.35
CA PRO A 980 -30.98 -14.23 -15.49
C PRO A 980 -31.42 -12.81 -15.09
N LEU A 981 -32.72 -12.53 -15.18
CA LEU A 981 -33.30 -11.26 -14.78
C LEU A 981 -34.74 -11.45 -14.28
N GLY A 982 -34.94 -11.34 -12.96
CA GLY A 982 -36.20 -11.71 -12.33
C GLY A 982 -36.56 -13.16 -12.64
N ASP A 983 -37.77 -13.39 -13.15
CA ASP A 983 -38.28 -14.72 -13.49
C ASP A 983 -38.00 -15.15 -14.95
N GLN A 984 -37.25 -14.34 -15.71
CA GLN A 984 -36.92 -14.62 -17.11
C GLN A 984 -35.42 -14.56 -17.38
N HIS A 985 -35.04 -14.90 -18.61
CA HIS A 985 -33.70 -14.67 -19.12
C HIS A 985 -33.70 -13.61 -20.23
N VAL A 986 -32.62 -12.84 -20.29
CA VAL A 986 -32.34 -11.88 -21.36
C VAL A 986 -31.12 -12.38 -22.13
N THR A 987 -31.30 -12.61 -23.43
CA THR A 987 -30.17 -12.80 -24.34
C THR A 987 -29.59 -11.43 -24.69
N LEU A 988 -28.31 -11.21 -24.39
CA LEU A 988 -27.54 -10.08 -24.90
C LEU A 988 -26.53 -10.57 -25.93
N VAL A 989 -26.48 -9.92 -27.09
CA VAL A 989 -25.45 -10.16 -28.10
C VAL A 989 -24.65 -8.89 -28.30
N GLN A 990 -23.35 -8.94 -28.02
CA GLN A 990 -22.42 -7.86 -28.34
C GLN A 990 -21.74 -8.15 -29.69
N GLU A 991 -21.80 -7.19 -30.60
CA GLU A 991 -21.07 -7.14 -31.86
C GLU A 991 -20.11 -5.95 -31.79
N THR A 992 -18.80 -6.22 -31.72
CA THR A 992 -17.76 -5.19 -31.62
C THR A 992 -16.39 -5.76 -31.95
N ASN A 993 -15.47 -4.92 -32.41
CA ASN A 993 -14.04 -5.21 -32.50
C ASN A 993 -13.24 -4.51 -31.38
N TYR A 994 -13.90 -4.12 -30.27
CA TYR A 994 -13.23 -3.66 -29.05
C TYR A 994 -12.14 -4.67 -28.64
N PRO A 995 -10.90 -4.23 -28.33
CA PRO A 995 -10.48 -2.86 -27.97
C PRO A 995 -9.96 -1.99 -29.13
N TRP A 996 -10.11 -2.43 -30.38
CA TRP A 996 -9.50 -1.77 -31.54
C TRP A 996 -10.41 -0.70 -32.16
N GLU A 997 -11.73 -0.94 -32.15
CA GLU A 997 -12.73 -0.05 -32.72
C GLU A 997 -13.63 0.59 -31.65
N GLU A 998 -14.25 1.71 -32.03
CA GLU A 998 -14.99 2.62 -31.15
C GLU A 998 -16.46 2.21 -30.97
N GLU A 999 -16.97 1.34 -31.84
CA GLU A 999 -18.38 0.94 -31.88
C GLU A 999 -18.65 -0.36 -31.10
N VAL A 1000 -19.67 -0.32 -30.25
CA VAL A 1000 -20.26 -1.49 -29.59
C VAL A 1000 -21.75 -1.55 -29.88
N LEU A 1001 -22.18 -2.65 -30.50
CA LEU A 1001 -23.58 -2.94 -30.75
C LEU A 1001 -24.08 -4.02 -29.79
N LEU A 1002 -25.14 -3.73 -29.04
CA LEU A 1002 -25.79 -4.67 -28.15
C LEU A 1002 -27.21 -4.95 -28.63
N ARG A 1003 -27.48 -6.19 -29.05
CA ARG A 1003 -28.85 -6.66 -29.31
C ARG A 1003 -29.44 -7.20 -28.03
N VAL A 1004 -30.60 -6.68 -27.66
CA VAL A 1004 -31.32 -7.05 -26.44
C VAL A 1004 -32.50 -7.95 -26.80
N GLY A 1005 -32.50 -9.15 -26.22
CA GLY A 1005 -33.48 -10.19 -26.49
C GLY A 1005 -34.08 -10.76 -25.21
N PRO A 1006 -35.01 -10.06 -24.54
CA PRO A 1006 -35.74 -10.64 -23.42
C PRO A 1006 -36.65 -11.78 -23.91
N GLN A 1007 -36.85 -12.82 -23.08
CA GLN A 1007 -37.78 -13.91 -23.39
C GLN A 1007 -39.21 -13.41 -23.61
N GLN A 1008 -39.63 -12.41 -22.84
CA GLN A 1008 -40.90 -11.70 -23.00
C GLN A 1008 -40.67 -10.19 -22.84
N PRO A 1009 -41.41 -9.32 -23.55
CA PRO A 1009 -41.24 -7.87 -23.40
C PRO A 1009 -41.42 -7.42 -21.95
N ALA A 1010 -40.40 -6.77 -21.38
CA ALA A 1010 -40.36 -6.40 -19.96
C ALA A 1010 -39.60 -5.11 -19.71
N GLU A 1011 -39.96 -4.41 -18.63
CA GLU A 1011 -39.23 -3.24 -18.18
C GLU A 1011 -38.04 -3.65 -17.30
N PHE A 1012 -36.85 -3.16 -17.65
CA PHE A 1012 -35.65 -3.27 -16.83
C PHE A 1012 -34.60 -2.24 -17.22
N THR A 1013 -33.56 -2.12 -16.39
CA THR A 1013 -32.44 -1.20 -16.64
C THR A 1013 -31.25 -1.93 -17.24
N LEU A 1014 -30.78 -1.50 -18.40
CA LEU A 1014 -29.47 -1.87 -18.92
C LEU A 1014 -28.45 -0.79 -18.53
N LYS A 1015 -27.42 -1.15 -17.77
CA LYS A 1015 -26.35 -0.23 -17.32
C LYS A 1015 -25.11 -0.49 -18.16
N LEU A 1016 -24.70 0.49 -18.97
CA LEU A 1016 -23.48 0.41 -19.80
C LEU A 1016 -22.33 1.09 -19.09
N ARG A 1017 -21.20 0.41 -18.87
CA ARG A 1017 -20.02 1.07 -18.31
C ARG A 1017 -19.50 2.13 -19.28
N ILE A 1018 -19.31 3.36 -18.80
CA ILE A 1018 -18.53 4.36 -19.52
C ILE A 1018 -17.10 4.31 -18.93
N PRO A 1019 -16.11 3.79 -19.67
CA PRO A 1019 -14.77 3.55 -19.13
C PRO A 1019 -14.12 4.81 -18.56
N GLY A 1020 -13.30 4.67 -17.52
CA GLY A 1020 -12.54 5.79 -16.93
C GLY A 1020 -11.75 6.60 -17.97
N TRP A 1021 -11.10 5.92 -18.93
CA TRP A 1021 -10.32 6.57 -19.99
C TRP A 1021 -11.19 7.46 -20.90
N ALA A 1022 -12.48 7.13 -21.07
CA ALA A 1022 -13.47 7.94 -21.78
C ALA A 1022 -14.05 9.07 -20.91
N ARG A 1023 -13.70 9.10 -19.62
CA ARG A 1023 -14.09 10.10 -18.61
C ARG A 1023 -12.89 10.90 -18.08
N ASN A 1024 -11.84 11.01 -18.90
CA ASN A 1024 -10.59 11.71 -18.57
C ASN A 1024 -9.83 11.13 -17.35
N GLN A 1025 -9.94 9.82 -17.09
CA GLN A 1025 -9.27 9.12 -16.00
C GLN A 1025 -8.55 7.88 -16.52
N PRO A 1026 -7.23 7.91 -16.75
CA PRO A 1026 -6.50 6.73 -17.21
C PRO A 1026 -6.68 5.54 -16.24
N LEU A 1027 -6.40 5.76 -14.96
CA LEU A 1027 -6.60 4.78 -13.90
C LEU A 1027 -7.43 5.47 -12.80
N PRO A 1028 -8.24 4.74 -12.01
CA PRO A 1028 -8.86 5.34 -10.83
C PRO A 1028 -7.83 6.00 -9.91
N GLY A 1029 -8.21 7.07 -9.22
CA GLY A 1029 -7.33 7.78 -8.28
C GLY A 1029 -6.60 8.98 -8.90
N ASN A 1030 -5.53 9.44 -8.26
CA ASN A 1030 -4.74 10.61 -8.64
C ASN A 1030 -3.29 10.27 -9.07
N LEU A 1031 -2.95 9.00 -9.25
CA LEU A 1031 -1.58 8.60 -9.60
C LEU A 1031 -1.21 8.92 -11.05
N TYR A 1032 -2.19 8.87 -11.95
CA TYR A 1032 -2.03 9.12 -13.39
C TYR A 1032 -3.09 10.10 -13.87
N ARG A 1033 -2.70 10.98 -14.79
CA ARG A 1033 -3.59 11.94 -15.45
C ARG A 1033 -3.26 12.03 -16.93
N TYR A 1034 -4.23 12.42 -17.74
CA TYR A 1034 -3.92 12.84 -19.10
C TYR A 1034 -3.23 14.20 -19.07
N LEU A 1035 -2.29 14.40 -19.98
CA LEU A 1035 -1.60 15.68 -20.15
C LEU A 1035 -2.53 16.76 -20.76
N ASP A 1036 -3.54 16.32 -21.51
CA ASP A 1036 -4.57 17.17 -22.11
C ASP A 1036 -5.92 16.99 -21.41
N ASP A 1037 -6.75 18.03 -21.43
CA ASP A 1037 -8.12 18.01 -20.89
C ASP A 1037 -9.19 17.80 -21.97
N THR A 1038 -8.82 17.12 -23.06
CA THR A 1038 -9.71 16.92 -24.22
C THR A 1038 -10.94 16.08 -23.82
N PRO A 1039 -12.18 16.62 -23.90
CA PRO A 1039 -13.38 15.85 -23.63
C PRO A 1039 -13.56 14.73 -24.65
N VAL A 1040 -13.94 13.54 -24.18
CA VAL A 1040 -14.36 12.42 -25.03
C VAL A 1040 -15.88 12.38 -25.05
N HIS A 1041 -16.47 12.67 -26.21
CA HIS A 1041 -17.92 12.68 -26.38
C HIS A 1041 -18.44 11.27 -26.65
N VAL A 1042 -18.85 10.58 -25.59
CA VAL A 1042 -19.51 9.27 -25.68
C VAL A 1042 -20.96 9.46 -26.13
N THR A 1043 -21.42 8.66 -27.10
CA THR A 1043 -22.82 8.68 -27.54
C THR A 1043 -23.45 7.30 -27.41
N VAL A 1044 -24.71 7.28 -27.00
CA VAL A 1044 -25.51 6.06 -26.89
C VAL A 1044 -26.84 6.27 -27.57
N THR A 1045 -27.22 5.34 -28.43
CA THR A 1045 -28.55 5.31 -29.05
C THR A 1045 -29.25 3.98 -28.81
N VAL A 1046 -30.58 4.01 -28.75
CA VAL A 1046 -31.43 2.83 -28.70
C VAL A 1046 -32.39 2.88 -29.87
N ASN A 1047 -32.31 1.89 -30.76
CA ASN A 1047 -33.07 1.86 -32.02
C ASN A 1047 -32.92 3.14 -32.87
N GLY A 1048 -31.76 3.78 -32.81
CA GLY A 1048 -31.45 5.02 -33.53
C GLY A 1048 -31.72 6.31 -32.76
N GLU A 1049 -32.47 6.25 -31.66
CA GLU A 1049 -32.79 7.42 -30.84
C GLU A 1049 -31.72 7.66 -29.76
N PRO A 1050 -31.23 8.89 -29.57
CA PRO A 1050 -30.22 9.20 -28.55
C PRO A 1050 -30.75 8.98 -27.13
N VAL A 1051 -29.87 8.50 -26.25
CA VAL A 1051 -30.16 8.36 -24.82
C VAL A 1051 -29.39 9.42 -24.06
N GLU A 1052 -30.12 10.31 -23.39
CA GLU A 1052 -29.58 11.25 -22.42
C GLU A 1052 -29.90 10.74 -21.01
N ALA A 1053 -28.85 10.39 -20.26
CA ALA A 1053 -28.95 9.98 -18.86
C ALA A 1053 -27.68 10.38 -18.11
N GLU A 1054 -27.83 10.71 -16.84
CA GLU A 1054 -26.68 10.95 -15.96
C GLU A 1054 -25.99 9.63 -15.62
N LEU A 1055 -24.66 9.69 -15.46
CA LEU A 1055 -23.89 8.52 -15.05
C LEU A 1055 -24.14 8.21 -13.57
N ASP A 1056 -24.47 6.96 -13.29
CA ASP A 1056 -24.50 6.39 -11.94
C ASP A 1056 -23.21 5.58 -11.72
N ARG A 1057 -22.25 6.17 -11.00
CA ARG A 1057 -20.95 5.53 -10.65
C ARG A 1057 -20.24 4.91 -11.86
N GLY A 1058 -20.14 5.68 -12.93
CA GLY A 1058 -19.49 5.28 -14.19
C GLY A 1058 -20.32 4.35 -15.08
N TYR A 1059 -21.60 4.12 -14.78
CA TYR A 1059 -22.54 3.45 -15.68
C TYR A 1059 -23.58 4.43 -16.22
N LEU A 1060 -23.93 4.31 -17.50
CA LEU A 1060 -25.09 4.96 -18.11
C LEU A 1060 -26.32 4.05 -17.96
N PRO A 1061 -27.33 4.40 -17.13
CA PRO A 1061 -28.52 3.58 -16.93
C PRO A 1061 -29.58 3.84 -18.02
N ILE A 1062 -30.05 2.78 -18.66
CA ILE A 1062 -31.10 2.82 -19.68
C ILE A 1062 -32.30 1.99 -19.20
N ARG A 1063 -33.27 2.65 -18.56
CA ARG A 1063 -34.52 2.01 -18.11
C ARG A 1063 -35.60 2.17 -19.17
N ARG A 1064 -36.07 1.05 -19.71
CA ARG A 1064 -37.19 1.03 -20.67
C ARG A 1064 -37.85 -0.34 -20.70
N ARG A 1065 -39.00 -0.42 -21.38
CA ARG A 1065 -39.59 -1.69 -21.78
C ARG A 1065 -38.87 -2.22 -23.01
N TRP A 1066 -38.07 -3.27 -22.80
CA TRP A 1066 -37.30 -3.93 -23.84
C TRP A 1066 -38.13 -5.00 -24.55
N GLN A 1067 -37.90 -5.15 -25.85
CA GLN A 1067 -38.46 -6.22 -26.68
C GLN A 1067 -37.37 -6.89 -27.51
N ALA A 1068 -37.64 -8.11 -27.98
CA ALA A 1068 -36.67 -8.84 -28.78
C ALA A 1068 -36.34 -8.07 -30.08
N GLY A 1069 -35.05 -7.87 -30.32
CA GLY A 1069 -34.55 -7.17 -31.51
C GLY A 1069 -34.20 -5.70 -31.26
N ASP A 1070 -34.46 -5.16 -30.07
CA ASP A 1070 -33.96 -3.85 -29.68
C ASP A 1070 -32.42 -3.81 -29.78
N VAL A 1071 -31.90 -2.69 -30.27
CA VAL A 1071 -30.46 -2.49 -30.48
C VAL A 1071 -30.01 -1.26 -29.72
N VAL A 1072 -28.97 -1.43 -28.91
CA VAL A 1072 -28.21 -0.33 -28.31
C VAL A 1072 -26.91 -0.17 -29.07
N ARG A 1073 -26.60 1.05 -29.50
CA ARG A 1073 -25.31 1.39 -30.10
C ARG A 1073 -24.59 2.34 -29.17
N LEU A 1074 -23.40 1.95 -28.73
CA LEU A 1074 -22.49 2.73 -27.91
C LEU A 1074 -21.28 3.08 -28.78
N HIS A 1075 -20.99 4.37 -28.89
CA HIS A 1075 -19.78 4.90 -29.53
C HIS A 1075 -18.84 5.46 -28.46
N LEU A 1076 -17.63 4.89 -28.39
CA LEU A 1076 -16.56 5.27 -27.47
C LEU A 1076 -15.38 5.79 -28.29
N PRO A 1077 -15.28 7.10 -28.58
CA PRO A 1077 -14.18 7.64 -29.37
C PRO A 1077 -12.81 7.31 -28.74
N MET A 1078 -11.90 6.76 -29.54
CA MET A 1078 -10.58 6.30 -29.08
C MET A 1078 -9.47 7.09 -29.76
N LYS A 1079 -9.12 8.22 -29.14
CA LYS A 1079 -7.94 9.00 -29.52
C LYS A 1079 -6.70 8.49 -28.80
N PRO A 1080 -5.50 8.51 -29.44
CA PRO A 1080 -4.25 8.39 -28.72
C PRO A 1080 -4.12 9.53 -27.69
N ARG A 1081 -3.82 9.18 -26.44
CA ARG A 1081 -3.70 10.13 -25.32
C ARG A 1081 -2.35 9.96 -24.65
N ARG A 1082 -1.87 11.07 -24.08
CA ARG A 1082 -0.61 11.16 -23.33
C ARG A 1082 -0.91 11.11 -21.84
N VAL A 1083 -0.31 10.15 -21.14
CA VAL A 1083 -0.50 9.94 -19.70
C VAL A 1083 0.78 10.32 -18.96
N ILE A 1084 0.63 11.20 -17.97
CA ILE A 1084 1.69 11.59 -17.04
C ILE A 1084 1.44 10.96 -15.67
N THR A 1085 2.54 10.74 -14.93
CA THR A 1085 2.52 10.18 -13.58
C THR A 1085 2.65 11.31 -12.55
N HIS A 1086 2.11 11.10 -11.36
CA HIS A 1086 2.29 11.94 -10.19
C HIS A 1086 3.79 12.32 -9.97
N PRO A 1087 4.13 13.58 -9.63
CA PRO A 1087 5.50 14.11 -9.60
C PRO A 1087 6.39 13.53 -8.49
N ASN A 1088 5.76 12.93 -7.47
CA ASN A 1088 6.44 12.11 -6.45
C ASN A 1088 6.98 10.79 -7.02
N ALA A 1089 6.47 10.32 -8.16
CA ALA A 1089 7.03 9.18 -8.89
C ALA A 1089 8.25 9.63 -9.71
N LEU A 1090 9.35 9.87 -9.00
CA LEU A 1090 10.56 10.50 -9.54
C LEU A 1090 11.11 9.79 -10.79
N ALA A 1091 10.98 8.46 -10.85
CA ALA A 1091 11.47 7.65 -11.97
C ALA A 1091 10.79 7.98 -13.31
N ASN A 1092 9.59 8.57 -13.27
CA ASN A 1092 8.79 8.89 -14.44
C ASN A 1092 8.79 10.39 -14.78
N ARG A 1093 9.62 11.20 -14.10
CA ARG A 1093 9.71 12.64 -14.39
C ARG A 1093 10.23 12.87 -15.81
N GLY A 1094 9.51 13.71 -16.56
CA GLY A 1094 9.82 13.99 -17.97
C GLY A 1094 9.49 12.84 -18.91
N LEU A 1095 8.87 11.76 -18.43
CA LEU A 1095 8.38 10.67 -19.26
C LEU A 1095 6.86 10.80 -19.48
N VAL A 1096 6.42 10.30 -20.62
CA VAL A 1096 5.01 10.24 -21.00
C VAL A 1096 4.70 8.84 -21.53
N ALA A 1097 3.58 8.26 -21.10
CA ALA A 1097 3.06 7.04 -21.69
C ALA A 1097 1.99 7.39 -22.73
N VAL A 1098 1.80 6.51 -23.71
CA VAL A 1098 0.75 6.65 -24.72
C VAL A 1098 -0.27 5.55 -24.53
N GLU A 1099 -1.55 5.89 -24.60
CA GLU A 1099 -2.64 4.90 -24.62
C GLU A 1099 -3.71 5.27 -25.64
N ARG A 1100 -4.46 4.27 -26.10
CA ARG A 1100 -5.67 4.45 -26.93
C ARG A 1100 -6.74 3.49 -26.43
N GLY A 1101 -7.85 4.05 -25.95
CA GLY A 1101 -8.86 3.25 -25.26
C GLY A 1101 -8.26 2.53 -24.03
N PRO A 1102 -8.51 1.22 -23.84
CA PRO A 1102 -7.98 0.48 -22.69
C PRO A 1102 -6.51 0.05 -22.85
N ILE A 1103 -5.92 0.20 -24.04
CA ILE A 1103 -4.58 -0.32 -24.38
C ILE A 1103 -3.52 0.75 -24.13
N VAL A 1104 -2.56 0.41 -23.28
CA VAL A 1104 -1.30 1.15 -23.09
C VAL A 1104 -0.31 0.66 -24.15
N TYR A 1105 0.30 1.59 -24.86
CA TYR A 1105 1.23 1.31 -25.96
C TYR A 1105 2.68 1.34 -25.47
N CYS A 1106 3.55 0.70 -26.25
CA CYS A 1106 4.99 0.77 -26.10
C CYS A 1106 5.64 0.91 -27.48
N ALA A 1107 6.92 1.29 -27.50
CA ALA A 1107 7.74 1.24 -28.69
C ALA A 1107 8.72 0.06 -28.55
N GLU A 1108 8.86 -0.74 -29.61
CA GLU A 1108 9.78 -1.87 -29.65
C GLU A 1108 10.81 -1.71 -30.78
N PHE A 1109 12.02 -2.25 -30.58
CA PHE A 1109 13.13 -2.15 -31.53
C PHE A 1109 12.83 -2.76 -32.91
N LYS A 1110 11.85 -3.66 -32.98
CA LYS A 1110 11.45 -4.33 -34.22
C LYS A 1110 10.81 -3.36 -35.21
N ASP A 1111 10.09 -2.36 -34.70
CA ASP A 1111 9.27 -1.45 -35.50
C ASP A 1111 9.92 -0.06 -35.62
N ASN A 1112 11.00 0.20 -34.87
CA ASN A 1112 11.68 1.50 -34.82
C ASN A 1112 13.14 1.38 -35.27
N ALA A 1113 13.55 2.24 -36.22
CA ALA A 1113 14.88 2.18 -36.83
C ALA A 1113 16.03 2.69 -35.93
N ILE A 1114 15.69 3.38 -34.84
CA ILE A 1114 16.63 3.89 -33.83
C ILE A 1114 16.42 3.18 -32.49
N ASP A 1115 17.41 3.28 -31.61
CA ASP A 1115 17.27 2.78 -30.24
C ASP A 1115 16.06 3.44 -29.56
N VAL A 1116 15.12 2.62 -29.10
CA VAL A 1116 13.87 3.06 -28.46
C VAL A 1116 14.15 3.96 -27.25
N GLY A 1117 15.27 3.72 -26.54
CA GLY A 1117 15.68 4.56 -25.40
C GLY A 1117 16.04 6.00 -25.77
N GLN A 1118 16.18 6.31 -27.06
CA GLN A 1118 16.49 7.64 -27.60
C GLN A 1118 15.28 8.33 -28.23
N LEU A 1119 14.09 7.70 -28.21
CA LEU A 1119 12.89 8.31 -28.78
C LEU A 1119 12.44 9.51 -27.95
N HIS A 1120 12.14 10.61 -28.64
CA HIS A 1120 11.59 11.82 -28.05
C HIS A 1120 10.23 12.13 -28.69
N LEU A 1121 9.17 12.12 -27.88
CA LEU A 1121 7.86 12.52 -28.34
C LEU A 1121 7.66 14.02 -28.10
N GLY A 1122 7.82 14.85 -29.14
CA GLY A 1122 7.63 16.30 -29.04
C GLY A 1122 6.23 16.68 -28.55
N ASP A 1123 6.07 17.78 -27.82
CA ASP A 1123 4.81 18.15 -27.15
C ASP A 1123 3.63 18.33 -28.12
N ASP A 1124 3.89 18.75 -29.36
CA ASP A 1124 2.91 18.96 -30.43
C ASP A 1124 2.74 17.76 -31.38
N GLU A 1125 3.49 16.68 -31.17
CA GLU A 1125 3.46 15.51 -32.08
C GLU A 1125 2.13 14.75 -31.97
N SER A 1126 1.49 14.47 -33.11
CA SER A 1126 0.25 13.71 -33.16
C SER A 1126 0.51 12.27 -33.59
N LEU A 1127 0.01 11.31 -32.82
CA LEU A 1127 0.07 9.89 -33.18
C LEU A 1127 -1.21 9.48 -33.89
N GLN A 1128 -1.07 8.74 -34.99
CA GLN A 1128 -2.19 8.27 -35.81
C GLN A 1128 -2.39 6.76 -35.65
N PRO A 1129 -3.62 6.30 -35.43
CA PRO A 1129 -3.92 4.87 -35.37
C PRO A 1129 -3.88 4.25 -36.77
N VAL A 1130 -3.16 3.13 -36.90
CA VAL A 1130 -3.08 2.34 -38.13
C VAL A 1130 -3.51 0.91 -37.83
N SER A 1131 -4.44 0.36 -38.61
CA SER A 1131 -4.92 -1.01 -38.43
C SER A 1131 -3.97 -2.01 -39.08
N ASP A 1132 -3.59 -3.04 -38.32
CA ASP A 1132 -2.93 -4.25 -38.81
C ASP A 1132 -3.92 -5.44 -38.76
N PRO A 1133 -4.54 -5.81 -39.90
CA PRO A 1133 -5.47 -6.94 -39.95
C PRO A 1133 -4.79 -8.30 -39.77
N SER A 1134 -3.46 -8.38 -39.84
CA SER A 1134 -2.72 -9.64 -39.70
C SER A 1134 -2.51 -10.06 -38.23
N PHE A 1135 -2.77 -9.15 -37.29
CA PHE A 1135 -2.55 -9.36 -35.85
C PHE A 1135 -3.85 -9.16 -35.05
N PHE A 1136 -4.22 -10.13 -34.21
CA PHE A 1136 -5.37 -10.09 -33.27
C PHE A 1136 -6.71 -9.58 -33.84
N GLY A 1137 -7.00 -9.88 -35.10
CA GLY A 1137 -8.26 -9.50 -35.74
C GLY A 1137 -8.38 -8.01 -36.05
N GLY A 1138 -7.25 -7.31 -36.27
CA GLY A 1138 -7.22 -5.89 -36.58
C GLY A 1138 -6.63 -5.04 -35.47
N ALA A 1139 -5.52 -5.50 -34.86
CA ALA A 1139 -4.78 -4.71 -33.89
C ALA A 1139 -4.45 -3.32 -34.44
N VAL A 1140 -4.38 -2.32 -33.57
CA VAL A 1140 -4.05 -0.95 -33.95
C VAL A 1140 -2.62 -0.64 -33.49
N THR A 1141 -1.78 -0.17 -34.39
CA THR A 1141 -0.47 0.45 -34.09
C THR A 1141 -0.62 1.97 -34.08
N LEU A 1142 0.36 2.68 -33.52
CA LEU A 1142 0.39 4.14 -33.51
C LEU A 1142 1.64 4.63 -34.23
N GLU A 1143 1.46 5.50 -35.21
CA GLU A 1143 2.55 6.06 -36.03
C GLU A 1143 2.65 7.57 -35.84
N SER A 1144 3.89 8.09 -35.77
CA SER A 1144 4.19 9.52 -35.83
C SER A 1144 4.15 10.01 -37.28
N GLN A 1145 3.53 11.16 -37.53
CA GLN A 1145 3.49 11.74 -38.88
C GLN A 1145 4.83 12.31 -39.34
N ARG A 1146 5.68 12.73 -38.40
CA ARG A 1146 6.98 13.35 -38.68
C ARG A 1146 8.17 12.39 -38.53
N GLY A 1147 7.91 11.14 -38.13
CA GLY A 1147 8.91 10.25 -37.55
C GLY A 1147 9.18 10.60 -36.08
N LEU A 1148 9.61 9.62 -35.27
CA LEU A 1148 10.05 9.85 -33.89
C LEU A 1148 11.57 10.00 -33.81
#